data_AF-A0A559QV44-F1
#
_entry.id   AF-A0A559QV44-F1
#
_cell.length_a   1.000
_cell.length_b   1.000
_cell.length_c   1.000
_cell.angle_alpha   90.00
_cell.angle_beta   90.00
_cell.angle_gamma   90.00
#
_symmetry.space_group_name_H-M   'P 1'
#
loop_
_entity.id
_entity.type
_entity.pdbx_description
1 polymer ?
#
loop_
_entity_poly.entity_id
_entity_poly.type
_entity_poly.pdbx_seq_one_letter_code
_entity_poly.pdbx_strand_id
1 'polypeptide(L)'
;MFYITPRATGATVTRTSRSSAKTSQITSPDITAGDIILHQYTDGRLLVSSGDKIGAHNKNWQETEWQNANVFGTTLQIIPDKIDINPQKPRHLLFFAGPIDVAWKKTLSDLDLQIQFLCPPYGVGIRTPTSSKVLEDCRQKLAALIAIQPLTAAMCARRYQRTSALKFPGILELVVFDKTDVASVLTQMQNSAAQVVEQSDYKIFCNSATNTLNFAKLSGVKLADPVDLPVCADTTLIDNPLRQSTGATDQVQIHEAALPLTGEGEILSVVDTGLDSGDIANLHADFNGRVTALISWPSRPAWAPYLNEPNGNDGPSDESSGHGTHVAGLALGSGSKSRGRYQGLAPAAQLVFTAMEQKVEIASQWQNRIANGFYLIGRPADLRDLYKKAAEYGAFIHVNAWGTESLGQYTSDSWEVDDFLWDNPEQLLLFAAGNSATASSRQRELDPGSLYAPASAKNVLTIGACEGPQQGVGILGNWEVFDRNGTRFANPQTRSDAISGEPEHIALFSSTGPTRDGRMKPEICFPGTNLAAPRSQKIRTAGWGWASPMPWYMYMGGTSQATGVAGGVAGLLRQAWREHLGKAPSGCALKALLCSATEPVVSRSEGNPLPVWIAGYGRSYLQKALPGERVLLDNPKKLNTGDRYEMQFGLKRRVPFVVVLSWYDPPGETLVNQLHLQLLGENCEYWGNHLSNGNRQDMLNNTQRIDADLGAGRYTLLVHGHNIPQGPQSFVLVFSNLAEPIQPEDTSNQQRLPVEWLKGIGRAREKRLIASGLLYAHQLAESSPQQLKVAMQASLKVAKKLQARAESAVALVKDLTTGTEHCTLADLLEHASPPTAASALAELIDKDNHRDIHCLV
;
A
#
# COMPACT_ATOMS: atom_id res chain seq x y z
N MET A 1 9.87 -37.96 14.42
CA MET A 1 10.83 -38.19 13.32
C MET A 1 10.05 -38.42 12.03
N PHE A 2 10.69 -38.23 10.88
CA PHE A 2 10.13 -38.53 9.57
C PHE A 2 10.98 -39.62 8.92
N TYR A 3 10.34 -40.57 8.25
CA TYR A 3 10.99 -41.66 7.52
C TYR A 3 10.44 -41.70 6.10
N ILE A 4 11.32 -41.79 5.11
CA ILE A 4 10.97 -41.98 3.70
C ILE A 4 11.23 -43.44 3.35
N THR A 5 10.26 -44.10 2.72
CA THR A 5 10.40 -45.47 2.24
C THR A 5 10.14 -45.49 0.73
N PRO A 6 11.17 -45.70 -0.10
CA PRO A 6 10.98 -45.92 -1.54
C PRO A 6 10.17 -47.18 -1.80
N ARG A 7 9.30 -47.15 -2.81
CA ARG A 7 8.58 -48.31 -3.35
C ARG A 7 8.65 -48.31 -4.88
N ALA A 8 8.38 -49.45 -5.50
CA ALA A 8 8.43 -49.61 -6.96
C ALA A 8 7.42 -48.73 -7.74
N THR A 9 6.44 -48.12 -7.06
CA THR A 9 5.36 -47.32 -7.64
C THR A 9 5.13 -46.00 -6.89
N GLY A 10 6.16 -45.45 -6.24
CA GLY A 10 6.07 -44.18 -5.51
C GLY A 10 6.90 -44.12 -4.23
N ALA A 11 6.79 -43.03 -3.47
CA ALA A 11 7.42 -42.88 -2.15
C ALA A 11 6.36 -42.82 -1.03
N THR A 12 6.64 -43.48 0.09
CA THR A 12 5.85 -43.35 1.33
C THR A 12 6.59 -42.45 2.33
N VAL A 13 5.96 -41.37 2.79
CA VAL A 13 6.46 -40.55 3.90
C VAL A 13 5.70 -40.91 5.17
N THR A 14 6.44 -41.25 6.22
CA THR A 14 5.90 -41.70 7.52
C THR A 14 6.32 -40.74 8.62
N ARG A 15 5.37 -40.24 9.42
CA ARG A 15 5.63 -39.44 10.62
C ARG A 15 5.40 -40.27 11.88
N THR A 16 6.39 -40.33 12.76
CA THR A 16 6.25 -40.83 14.13
C THR A 16 6.42 -39.69 15.14
N SER A 17 5.44 -39.59 16.04
CA SER A 17 5.55 -38.75 17.25
C SER A 17 6.43 -39.46 18.29
N ARG A 18 7.17 -38.69 19.12
CA ARG A 18 7.84 -39.25 20.32
C ARG A 18 6.87 -39.38 21.50
N SER A 19 5.74 -38.67 21.50
CA SER A 19 4.80 -38.58 22.63
C SER A 19 3.47 -39.30 22.42
N SER A 20 3.23 -39.90 21.24
CA SER A 20 1.99 -40.63 20.95
C SER A 20 2.23 -41.77 19.96
N ALA A 21 1.70 -42.96 20.26
CA ALA A 21 1.82 -44.16 19.43
C ALA A 21 0.97 -44.13 18.13
N LYS A 22 0.69 -42.93 17.60
CA LYS A 22 0.00 -42.73 16.32
C LYS A 22 1.04 -42.47 15.23
N THR A 23 1.26 -43.47 14.40
CA THR A 23 2.00 -43.34 13.14
C THR A 23 1.03 -42.93 12.04
N SER A 24 1.35 -41.87 11.29
CA SER A 24 0.64 -41.53 10.05
C SER A 24 1.54 -41.76 8.84
N GLN A 25 0.95 -42.30 7.76
CA GLN A 25 1.62 -42.62 6.50
C GLN A 25 0.88 -41.96 5.35
N ILE A 26 1.61 -41.38 4.41
CA ILE A 26 1.09 -40.89 3.13
C ILE A 26 1.91 -41.57 2.03
N THR A 27 1.24 -42.11 1.02
CA THR A 27 1.88 -42.73 -0.16
C THR A 27 1.29 -42.07 -1.39
N SER A 28 2.13 -41.44 -2.21
CA SER A 28 1.72 -40.83 -3.48
C SER A 28 2.34 -41.61 -4.66
N PRO A 29 1.56 -41.97 -5.70
CA PRO A 29 2.09 -42.62 -6.89
C PRO A 29 2.88 -41.64 -7.78
N ASP A 30 2.69 -40.34 -7.61
CA ASP A 30 3.26 -39.28 -8.44
C ASP A 30 4.71 -38.90 -8.11
N ILE A 31 5.23 -39.40 -6.98
CA ILE A 31 6.57 -39.12 -6.47
C ILE A 31 7.51 -40.28 -6.81
N THR A 32 8.28 -40.13 -7.89
CA THR A 32 9.37 -41.06 -8.22
C THR A 32 10.55 -40.88 -7.24
N ALA A 33 11.38 -41.90 -7.10
CA ALA A 33 12.45 -41.96 -6.09
C ALA A 33 13.71 -41.13 -6.44
N GLY A 34 13.53 -39.90 -6.92
CA GLY A 34 14.59 -38.89 -6.96
C GLY A 34 14.77 -38.19 -5.61
N ASP A 35 15.57 -37.13 -5.57
CA ASP A 35 15.83 -36.37 -4.35
C ASP A 35 14.56 -35.65 -3.85
N ILE A 36 13.94 -36.22 -2.81
CA ILE A 36 12.77 -35.63 -2.13
C ILE A 36 13.28 -34.65 -1.08
N ILE A 37 13.12 -33.34 -1.33
CA ILE A 37 13.48 -32.30 -0.37
C ILE A 37 12.25 -31.89 0.43
N LEU A 38 12.40 -31.87 1.75
CA LEU A 38 11.38 -31.50 2.73
C LEU A 38 11.76 -30.19 3.43
N HIS A 39 11.05 -29.10 3.13
CA HIS A 39 11.23 -27.83 3.85
C HIS A 39 10.09 -27.63 4.86
N GLN A 40 10.44 -27.43 6.13
CA GLN A 40 9.50 -27.08 7.19
C GLN A 40 9.58 -25.58 7.47
N TYR A 41 8.47 -24.87 7.32
CA TYR A 41 8.37 -23.44 7.64
C TYR A 41 8.22 -23.22 9.15
N THR A 42 8.60 -22.03 9.62
CA THR A 42 8.42 -21.59 11.02
C THR A 42 6.96 -21.60 11.47
N ASP A 43 6.02 -21.38 10.55
CA ASP A 43 4.58 -21.53 10.81
C ASP A 43 4.09 -22.98 10.88
N GLY A 44 4.95 -23.98 10.64
CA GLY A 44 4.64 -25.40 10.72
C GLY A 44 4.04 -26.01 9.45
N ARG A 45 3.95 -25.28 8.33
CA ARG A 45 3.70 -25.88 7.00
C ARG A 45 4.89 -26.71 6.53
N LEU A 46 4.62 -27.68 5.67
CA LEU A 46 5.62 -28.58 5.10
C LEU A 46 5.52 -28.54 3.56
N LEU A 47 6.62 -28.15 2.91
CA LEU A 47 6.80 -28.23 1.46
C LEU A 47 7.44 -29.57 1.11
N VAL A 48 6.94 -30.21 0.06
CA VAL A 48 7.52 -31.43 -0.52
C VAL A 48 7.84 -31.13 -1.98
N SER A 49 9.10 -31.35 -2.38
CA SER A 49 9.54 -31.22 -3.77
C SER A 49 10.25 -32.48 -4.23
N SER A 50 10.03 -32.86 -5.49
CA SER A 50 10.68 -34.01 -6.13
C SER A 50 10.75 -33.75 -7.64
N GLY A 51 11.96 -33.54 -8.15
CA GLY A 51 12.16 -33.02 -9.50
C GLY A 51 11.43 -31.69 -9.71
N ASP A 52 10.69 -31.57 -10.81
CA ASP A 52 9.94 -30.35 -11.15
C ASP A 52 8.54 -30.26 -10.46
N LYS A 53 8.15 -31.25 -9.65
CA LYS A 53 6.88 -31.24 -8.90
C LYS A 53 7.08 -30.65 -7.50
N ILE A 54 6.22 -29.70 -7.11
CA ILE A 54 6.18 -29.09 -5.77
C ILE A 54 4.75 -29.13 -5.22
N GLY A 55 4.61 -29.54 -3.96
CA GLY A 55 3.35 -29.59 -3.21
C GLY A 55 3.52 -29.06 -1.79
N ALA A 56 2.42 -28.67 -1.17
CA ALA A 56 2.41 -28.08 0.18
C ALA A 56 1.29 -28.67 1.04
N HIS A 57 1.56 -28.88 2.33
CA HIS A 57 0.57 -29.33 3.30
C HIS A 57 0.42 -28.33 4.47
N ASN A 58 -0.83 -28.13 4.89
CA ASN A 58 -1.19 -27.29 6.03
C ASN A 58 -1.19 -28.09 7.35
N LYS A 59 -1.34 -27.40 8.50
CA LYS A 59 -1.34 -28.03 9.84
C LYS A 59 -2.39 -29.14 10.01
N ASN A 60 -3.48 -29.09 9.24
CA ASN A 60 -4.63 -29.97 9.34
C ASN A 60 -4.66 -31.05 8.24
N TRP A 61 -3.57 -31.22 7.48
CA TRP A 61 -3.35 -32.31 6.53
C TRP A 61 -4.44 -32.52 5.47
N GLN A 62 -5.03 -31.42 4.98
CA GLN A 62 -5.73 -31.43 3.69
C GLN A 62 -4.71 -31.27 2.54
N GLU A 63 -4.95 -31.97 1.45
CA GLU A 63 -4.15 -31.92 0.23
C GLU A 63 -4.67 -30.81 -0.69
N THR A 64 -3.79 -29.91 -1.14
CA THR A 64 -4.07 -28.97 -2.22
C THR A 64 -3.38 -29.47 -3.49
N GLU A 65 -4.12 -29.57 -4.59
CA GLU A 65 -3.70 -30.30 -5.79
C GLU A 65 -2.35 -29.88 -6.37
N TRP A 66 -1.63 -30.87 -6.91
CA TRP A 66 -0.38 -30.72 -7.65
C TRP A 66 -0.61 -30.11 -9.05
N GLN A 67 -1.06 -28.85 -9.11
CA GLN A 67 -1.20 -28.08 -10.35
C GLN A 67 -0.08 -27.03 -10.51
N ASN A 68 0.25 -26.75 -11.77
CA ASN A 68 1.39 -25.91 -12.15
C ASN A 68 1.35 -24.51 -11.50
N ALA A 69 2.48 -24.12 -10.90
CA ALA A 69 2.75 -22.78 -10.35
C ALA A 69 1.80 -22.28 -9.23
N ASN A 70 1.30 -23.17 -8.37
CA ASN A 70 0.46 -22.79 -7.23
C ASN A 70 1.29 -22.50 -5.96
N VAL A 71 1.98 -21.35 -5.92
CA VAL A 71 2.78 -20.93 -4.74
C VAL A 71 1.95 -20.02 -3.83
N PHE A 72 1.92 -20.32 -2.53
CA PHE A 72 1.20 -19.59 -1.47
C PHE A 72 -0.34 -19.52 -1.57
N GLY A 73 -0.97 -20.15 -2.57
CA GLY A 73 -2.44 -20.22 -2.69
C GLY A 73 -3.08 -19.02 -3.38
N THR A 74 -2.27 -18.16 -4.01
CA THR A 74 -2.71 -17.12 -4.93
C THR A 74 -2.29 -17.54 -6.34
N THR A 75 -3.20 -17.50 -7.31
CA THR A 75 -2.82 -17.69 -8.72
C THR A 75 -1.92 -16.52 -9.15
N LEU A 76 -0.62 -16.76 -9.25
CA LEU A 76 0.36 -15.78 -9.70
C LEU A 76 0.05 -15.38 -11.16
N GLN A 77 -0.62 -14.25 -11.34
CA GLN A 77 -0.60 -13.49 -12.59
C GLN A 77 0.66 -12.64 -12.54
N ILE A 78 1.63 -13.00 -13.38
CA ILE A 78 2.98 -12.44 -13.32
C ILE A 78 3.11 -11.46 -14.47
N ILE A 79 2.81 -10.19 -14.21
CA ILE A 79 3.03 -9.10 -15.17
C ILE A 79 4.29 -8.33 -14.76
N PRO A 80 5.45 -8.61 -15.41
CA PRO A 80 6.65 -7.80 -15.24
C PRO A 80 6.55 -6.43 -15.89
N ASP A 81 7.59 -5.64 -15.68
CA ASP A 81 7.98 -4.53 -16.54
C ASP A 81 9.14 -4.98 -17.46
N LYS A 82 9.22 -4.40 -18.67
CA LYS A 82 10.37 -4.42 -19.61
C LYS A 82 10.79 -5.77 -20.25
N ILE A 83 9.81 -6.56 -20.70
CA ILE A 83 9.94 -7.95 -21.12
C ILE A 83 9.21 -8.30 -22.43
N ASP A 84 9.92 -8.14 -23.55
CA ASP A 84 9.62 -8.78 -24.84
C ASP A 84 9.47 -10.33 -24.71
N ILE A 85 8.27 -10.86 -24.44
CA ILE A 85 7.93 -12.29 -24.16
C ILE A 85 8.13 -13.28 -25.33
N ASN A 86 9.18 -13.07 -26.14
CA ASN A 86 9.39 -13.75 -27.40
C ASN A 86 9.68 -15.24 -27.22
N PRO A 87 8.98 -16.16 -27.93
CA PRO A 87 9.36 -17.57 -27.95
C PRO A 87 10.77 -17.81 -28.53
N GLN A 88 11.31 -16.87 -29.32
CA GLN A 88 12.72 -16.88 -29.79
C GLN A 88 13.72 -16.36 -28.75
N LYS A 89 13.25 -15.70 -27.68
CA LYS A 89 14.06 -15.20 -26.54
C LYS A 89 13.53 -15.82 -25.24
N PRO A 90 13.71 -17.13 -25.02
CA PRO A 90 13.15 -17.81 -23.86
C PRO A 90 13.56 -17.12 -22.55
N ARG A 91 12.70 -17.23 -21.53
CA ARG A 91 12.95 -16.78 -20.15
C ARG A 91 12.60 -17.86 -19.15
N HIS A 92 13.22 -17.79 -17.99
CA HIS A 92 12.86 -18.61 -16.83
C HIS A 92 12.49 -17.73 -15.64
N LEU A 93 11.54 -18.21 -14.85
CA LEU A 93 11.21 -17.76 -13.51
C LEU A 93 12.03 -18.58 -12.51
N LEU A 94 12.74 -17.88 -11.63
CA LEU A 94 13.48 -18.43 -10.49
C LEU A 94 12.70 -18.06 -9.23
N PHE A 95 12.21 -19.07 -8.51
CA PHE A 95 11.49 -18.89 -7.25
C PHE A 95 12.38 -19.28 -6.06
N PHE A 96 12.36 -18.46 -5.01
CA PHE A 96 13.16 -18.64 -3.80
C PHE A 96 12.30 -19.01 -2.58
N ALA A 97 12.91 -19.66 -1.60
CA ALA A 97 12.29 -20.03 -0.32
C ALA A 97 11.94 -18.82 0.58
N GLY A 98 12.38 -17.61 0.24
CA GLY A 98 12.23 -16.40 1.04
C GLY A 98 12.71 -15.13 0.31
N PRO A 99 12.80 -13.99 1.03
CA PRO A 99 13.17 -12.69 0.48
C PRO A 99 14.42 -12.68 -0.40
N ILE A 100 14.41 -11.84 -1.45
CA ILE A 100 15.50 -11.80 -2.43
C ILE A 100 16.66 -10.97 -1.87
N ASP A 101 17.73 -11.66 -1.49
CA ASP A 101 18.97 -11.06 -0.99
C ASP A 101 19.72 -10.29 -2.10
N VAL A 102 20.36 -9.17 -1.74
CA VAL A 102 21.24 -8.40 -2.62
C VAL A 102 22.43 -9.23 -3.10
N ALA A 103 22.95 -10.13 -2.26
CA ALA A 103 24.00 -11.08 -2.61
C ALA A 103 23.56 -12.03 -3.74
N TRP A 104 22.30 -12.47 -3.75
CA TRP A 104 21.80 -13.36 -4.82
C TRP A 104 21.65 -12.63 -6.15
N LYS A 105 21.26 -11.34 -6.14
CA LYS A 105 21.27 -10.50 -7.34
C LYS A 105 22.69 -10.40 -7.94
N LYS A 106 23.71 -10.32 -7.08
CA LYS A 106 25.11 -10.40 -7.52
C LYS A 106 25.45 -11.79 -8.07
N THR A 107 25.16 -12.89 -7.36
CA THR A 107 25.43 -14.26 -7.83
C THR A 107 24.78 -14.57 -9.19
N LEU A 108 23.59 -14.02 -9.45
CA LEU A 108 22.93 -14.09 -10.77
C LEU A 108 23.72 -13.31 -11.84
N SER A 109 24.16 -12.08 -11.53
CA SER A 109 25.04 -11.31 -12.43
C SER A 109 26.40 -11.97 -12.68
N ASP A 110 26.99 -12.61 -11.66
CA ASP A 110 28.24 -13.37 -11.74
C ASP A 110 28.09 -14.69 -12.55
N LEU A 111 26.84 -15.07 -12.89
CA LEU A 111 26.46 -16.19 -13.77
C LEU A 111 26.02 -15.73 -15.18
N ASP A 112 26.15 -14.43 -15.51
CA ASP A 112 25.58 -13.78 -16.71
C ASP A 112 24.03 -13.89 -16.82
N LEU A 113 23.37 -14.15 -15.69
CA LEU A 113 21.91 -14.23 -15.58
C LEU A 113 21.35 -12.86 -15.20
N GLN A 114 21.15 -12.02 -16.22
CA GLN A 114 20.47 -10.75 -16.04
C GLN A 114 19.02 -10.97 -15.56
N ILE A 115 18.73 -10.50 -14.35
CA ILE A 115 17.36 -10.27 -13.89
C ILE A 115 16.71 -9.31 -14.89
N GLN A 116 15.61 -9.75 -15.48
CA GLN A 116 14.78 -8.91 -16.34
C GLN A 116 13.59 -8.36 -15.53
N PHE A 117 13.13 -9.09 -14.51
CA PHE A 117 11.99 -8.72 -13.68
C PHE A 117 11.97 -9.36 -12.30
N LEU A 118 11.05 -8.84 -11.50
CA LEU A 118 10.67 -9.35 -10.20
C LEU A 118 9.28 -10.00 -10.32
N CYS A 119 9.08 -11.09 -9.59
CA CYS A 119 7.82 -11.80 -9.48
C CYS A 119 7.47 -11.90 -7.98
N PRO A 120 6.80 -10.89 -7.39
CA PRO A 120 6.51 -10.87 -5.97
C PRO A 120 5.73 -12.11 -5.49
N PRO A 121 5.95 -12.59 -4.25
CA PRO A 121 6.87 -12.03 -3.27
C PRO A 121 8.34 -12.43 -3.52
N TYR A 122 8.61 -13.70 -3.85
CA TYR A 122 9.96 -14.29 -3.78
C TYR A 122 10.44 -14.90 -5.11
N GLY A 123 10.04 -14.34 -6.24
CA GLY A 123 10.52 -14.72 -7.57
C GLY A 123 11.29 -13.61 -8.26
N VAL A 124 12.22 -14.00 -9.13
CA VAL A 124 12.76 -13.15 -10.20
C VAL A 124 12.57 -13.88 -11.52
N GLY A 125 12.54 -13.16 -12.62
CA GLY A 125 12.66 -13.79 -13.93
C GLY A 125 13.84 -13.25 -14.72
N ILE A 126 14.51 -14.17 -15.40
CA ILE A 126 15.80 -13.97 -16.07
C ILE A 126 15.64 -14.19 -17.57
N ARG A 127 16.59 -13.67 -18.34
CA ARG A 127 16.81 -14.15 -19.72
C ARG A 127 17.33 -15.59 -19.64
N THR A 128 16.82 -16.50 -20.47
CA THR A 128 17.32 -17.88 -20.49
C THR A 128 18.78 -17.89 -20.95
N PRO A 129 19.70 -18.54 -20.22
CA PRO A 129 21.08 -18.68 -20.66
C PRO A 129 21.18 -19.57 -21.88
N THR A 130 22.21 -19.35 -22.69
CA THR A 130 22.53 -20.12 -23.92
C THR A 130 22.96 -21.56 -23.67
N SER A 131 23.04 -22.03 -22.42
CA SER A 131 23.24 -23.46 -22.11
C SER A 131 22.55 -23.89 -20.81
N SER A 132 22.07 -25.13 -20.78
CA SER A 132 21.45 -25.75 -19.60
C SER A 132 22.37 -25.81 -18.39
N LYS A 133 23.69 -25.84 -18.61
CA LYS A 133 24.69 -25.85 -17.54
C LYS A 133 24.59 -24.62 -16.63
N VAL A 134 24.28 -23.45 -17.17
CA VAL A 134 24.17 -22.23 -16.35
C VAL A 134 22.98 -22.31 -15.38
N LEU A 135 21.89 -22.99 -15.76
CA LEU A 135 20.76 -23.23 -14.84
C LEU A 135 21.13 -24.22 -13.72
N GLU A 136 21.97 -25.21 -14.02
CA GLU A 136 22.49 -26.16 -13.03
C GLU A 136 23.50 -25.50 -12.07
N ASP A 137 24.48 -24.75 -12.61
CA ASP A 137 25.40 -23.92 -11.82
C ASP A 137 24.62 -22.89 -10.95
N CYS A 138 23.43 -22.46 -11.39
CA CYS A 138 22.54 -21.57 -10.64
C CYS A 138 21.84 -22.30 -9.46
N ARG A 139 21.31 -23.53 -9.67
CA ARG A 139 20.77 -24.37 -8.59
C ARG A 139 21.83 -24.66 -7.52
N GLN A 140 23.08 -24.91 -7.93
CA GLN A 140 24.18 -25.24 -7.01
C GLN A 140 24.68 -24.01 -6.21
N LYS A 141 24.65 -22.80 -6.80
CA LYS A 141 25.15 -21.57 -6.15
C LYS A 141 24.08 -20.80 -5.36
N LEU A 142 22.79 -21.02 -5.61
CA LEU A 142 21.69 -20.36 -4.92
C LEU A 142 20.91 -21.36 -4.05
N ALA A 143 21.43 -21.68 -2.87
CA ALA A 143 20.84 -22.66 -1.95
C ALA A 143 19.38 -22.36 -1.49
N ALA A 144 18.87 -21.16 -1.75
CA ALA A 144 17.47 -20.78 -1.50
C ALA A 144 16.55 -20.96 -2.72
N LEU A 145 17.06 -21.37 -3.89
CA LEU A 145 16.31 -21.52 -5.13
C LEU A 145 15.48 -22.81 -5.13
N ILE A 146 14.15 -22.68 -4.99
CA ILE A 146 13.23 -23.82 -4.90
C ILE A 146 12.67 -24.27 -6.24
N ALA A 147 12.62 -23.39 -7.25
CA ALA A 147 12.16 -23.75 -8.58
C ALA A 147 12.80 -22.90 -9.69
N ILE A 148 12.99 -23.53 -10.86
CA ILE A 148 13.25 -22.88 -12.13
C ILE A 148 12.13 -23.34 -13.08
N GLN A 149 11.35 -22.42 -13.64
CA GLN A 149 10.23 -22.72 -14.55
C GLN A 149 10.31 -21.86 -15.82
N PRO A 150 10.04 -22.41 -17.03
CA PRO A 150 9.92 -21.59 -18.23
C PRO A 150 8.80 -20.56 -18.08
N LEU A 151 9.06 -19.30 -18.43
CA LEU A 151 8.01 -18.27 -18.50
C LEU A 151 7.08 -18.59 -19.67
N THR A 152 5.79 -18.79 -19.40
CA THR A 152 4.79 -19.05 -20.44
C THR A 152 3.81 -17.88 -20.57
N ALA A 153 3.28 -17.68 -21.78
CA ALA A 153 2.26 -16.64 -22.04
C ALA A 153 0.99 -16.84 -21.18
N ALA A 154 0.70 -18.06 -20.73
CA ALA A 154 -0.42 -18.34 -19.82
C ALA A 154 -0.21 -17.77 -18.40
N MET A 155 1.03 -17.60 -17.94
CA MET A 155 1.37 -17.00 -16.64
C MET A 155 1.28 -15.47 -16.65
N CYS A 156 1.36 -14.87 -17.85
CA CYS A 156 1.16 -13.43 -18.07
C CYS A 156 -0.32 -13.09 -18.37
N ALA A 157 -1.19 -14.09 -18.55
CA ALA A 157 -2.55 -13.90 -19.04
C ALA A 157 -3.54 -13.53 -17.92
N ARG A 158 -3.91 -12.24 -17.86
CA ARG A 158 -4.95 -11.75 -16.94
C ARG A 158 -6.32 -12.37 -17.18
N ARG A 159 -7.05 -12.60 -16.09
CA ARG A 159 -8.50 -12.91 -16.11
C ARG A 159 -9.34 -11.63 -15.97
N TYR A 160 -9.29 -10.76 -16.97
CA TYR A 160 -10.16 -9.58 -17.04
C TYR A 160 -11.64 -9.98 -17.04
N GLN A 161 -12.44 -9.38 -16.15
CA GLN A 161 -13.89 -9.53 -16.10
C GLN A 161 -14.56 -8.19 -16.42
N ARG A 162 -15.47 -8.22 -17.40
CA ARG A 162 -16.20 -7.07 -17.94
C ARG A 162 -17.32 -6.61 -16.99
N THR A 163 -17.41 -5.32 -16.66
CA THR A 163 -18.67 -4.72 -16.14
C THR A 163 -19.08 -3.39 -16.78
N SER A 164 -18.15 -2.57 -17.29
CA SER A 164 -18.39 -1.23 -17.87
C SER A 164 -19.69 -1.07 -18.69
N ALA A 165 -20.49 -0.05 -18.42
CA ALA A 165 -21.79 0.13 -19.08
C ALA A 165 -21.66 0.64 -20.53
N LEU A 166 -20.84 1.67 -20.77
CA LEU A 166 -20.48 2.12 -22.12
C LEU A 166 -19.24 1.36 -22.61
N LYS A 167 -19.37 0.67 -23.75
CA LYS A 167 -18.31 -0.15 -24.35
C LYS A 167 -18.01 0.31 -25.77
N PHE A 168 -16.75 0.63 -26.06
CA PHE A 168 -16.35 0.98 -27.42
C PHE A 168 -16.24 -0.25 -28.33
N PRO A 169 -16.86 -0.25 -29.52
CA PRO A 169 -16.77 -1.37 -30.44
C PRO A 169 -15.46 -1.34 -31.23
N GLY A 170 -14.47 -2.11 -30.77
CA GLY A 170 -13.31 -2.52 -31.57
C GLY A 170 -11.94 -1.99 -31.11
N ILE A 171 -11.86 -0.93 -30.29
CA ILE A 171 -10.55 -0.42 -29.82
C ILE A 171 -9.99 -1.30 -28.70
N LEU A 172 -8.75 -1.74 -28.89
CA LEU A 172 -7.89 -2.35 -27.87
C LEU A 172 -6.79 -1.38 -27.47
N GLU A 173 -6.54 -1.25 -26.17
CA GLU A 173 -5.31 -0.70 -25.61
C GLU A 173 -4.31 -1.84 -25.42
N LEU A 174 -3.19 -1.78 -26.15
CA LEU A 174 -2.05 -2.67 -25.96
C LEU A 174 -0.98 -1.92 -25.17
N VAL A 175 -0.86 -2.19 -23.87
CA VAL A 175 0.31 -1.71 -23.10
C VAL A 175 1.50 -2.58 -23.49
N VAL A 176 2.66 -1.99 -23.75
CA VAL A 176 3.91 -2.72 -23.97
C VAL A 176 4.78 -2.75 -22.71
N PHE A 177 5.72 -3.68 -22.65
CA PHE A 177 6.50 -3.87 -21.43
C PHE A 177 7.62 -2.83 -21.22
N ASP A 178 8.44 -2.53 -22.24
CA ASP A 178 9.27 -1.31 -22.30
C ASP A 178 8.95 -0.51 -23.57
N LYS A 179 9.30 0.77 -23.58
CA LYS A 179 9.17 1.60 -24.77
C LYS A 179 10.01 1.15 -25.97
N THR A 180 11.08 0.41 -25.76
CA THR A 180 11.79 -0.26 -26.87
C THR A 180 10.95 -1.33 -27.56
N ASP A 181 9.94 -1.90 -26.88
CA ASP A 181 9.12 -2.98 -27.42
C ASP A 181 8.03 -2.48 -28.37
N VAL A 182 7.65 -1.18 -28.31
CA VAL A 182 6.64 -0.55 -29.19
C VAL A 182 6.90 -0.91 -30.66
N ALA A 183 8.12 -0.66 -31.16
CA ALA A 183 8.48 -0.92 -32.55
C ALA A 183 8.36 -2.41 -32.91
N SER A 184 8.75 -3.32 -32.01
CA SER A 184 8.65 -4.77 -32.20
C SER A 184 7.20 -5.23 -32.27
N VAL A 185 6.33 -4.70 -31.40
CA VAL A 185 4.89 -5.00 -31.39
C VAL A 185 4.23 -4.49 -32.67
N LEU A 186 4.52 -3.26 -33.09
CA LEU A 186 4.01 -2.69 -34.35
C LEU A 186 4.39 -3.56 -35.56
N THR A 187 5.64 -4.05 -35.66
CA THR A 187 6.05 -4.96 -36.74
C THR A 187 5.30 -6.30 -36.69
N GLN A 188 5.03 -6.85 -35.51
CA GLN A 188 4.22 -8.08 -35.41
C GLN A 188 2.77 -7.84 -35.83
N MET A 189 2.20 -6.67 -35.51
CA MET A 189 0.83 -6.29 -35.88
C MET A 189 0.63 -6.07 -37.38
N GLN A 190 1.68 -5.83 -38.17
CA GLN A 190 1.59 -5.72 -39.64
C GLN A 190 1.05 -6.98 -40.33
N ASN A 191 1.16 -8.15 -39.67
CA ASN A 191 0.59 -9.41 -40.16
C ASN A 191 -0.82 -9.70 -39.60
N SER A 192 -1.45 -8.73 -38.94
CA SER A 192 -2.79 -8.83 -38.35
C SER A 192 -3.79 -7.95 -39.10
N ALA A 193 -5.08 -8.22 -38.90
CA ALA A 193 -6.16 -7.39 -39.42
C ALA A 193 -6.48 -6.15 -38.54
N ALA A 194 -5.62 -5.82 -37.56
CA ALA A 194 -5.84 -4.68 -36.68
C ALA A 194 -5.10 -3.43 -37.16
N GLN A 195 -5.82 -2.30 -37.23
CA GLN A 195 -5.29 -1.00 -37.60
C GLN A 195 -4.85 -0.24 -36.35
N VAL A 196 -3.58 0.19 -36.28
CA VAL A 196 -3.10 1.10 -35.23
C VAL A 196 -3.70 2.49 -35.44
N VAL A 197 -4.16 3.13 -34.36
CA VAL A 197 -4.90 4.41 -34.37
C VAL A 197 -4.21 5.48 -33.52
N GLU A 198 -3.55 5.10 -32.42
CA GLU A 198 -2.81 5.99 -31.52
C GLU A 198 -1.64 5.21 -30.89
N GLN A 199 -0.55 5.88 -30.50
CA GLN A 199 0.52 5.28 -29.70
C GLN A 199 1.18 6.31 -28.78
N SER A 200 1.72 5.85 -27.64
CA SER A 200 2.64 6.59 -26.76
C SER A 200 3.97 5.84 -26.62
N ASP A 201 4.86 6.29 -25.74
CA ASP A 201 6.05 5.52 -25.35
C ASP A 201 5.69 4.11 -24.82
N TYR A 202 4.51 3.88 -24.25
CA TYR A 202 4.17 2.62 -23.56
C TYR A 202 2.83 1.97 -23.94
N LYS A 203 2.00 2.61 -24.78
CA LYS A 203 0.69 2.09 -25.23
C LYS A 203 0.55 2.16 -26.74
N ILE A 204 -0.10 1.17 -27.35
CA ILE A 204 -0.51 1.14 -28.76
C ILE A 204 -2.01 0.87 -28.79
N PHE A 205 -2.80 1.79 -29.36
CA PHE A 205 -4.24 1.62 -29.53
C PHE A 205 -4.53 1.12 -30.93
N CYS A 206 -5.31 0.05 -31.06
CA CYS A 206 -5.68 -0.50 -32.36
C CYS A 206 -7.15 -0.87 -32.47
N ASN A 207 -7.73 -0.67 -33.65
CA ASN A 207 -9.05 -1.15 -33.99
C ASN A 207 -8.94 -2.59 -34.51
N SER A 208 -9.64 -3.53 -33.85
CA SER A 208 -9.64 -4.96 -34.18
C SER A 208 -11.05 -5.52 -34.20
N ALA A 209 -11.43 -6.13 -35.32
CA ALA A 209 -12.62 -6.99 -35.42
C ALA A 209 -12.41 -8.40 -34.80
N THR A 210 -11.24 -8.68 -34.23
CA THR A 210 -10.83 -10.00 -33.72
C THR A 210 -10.59 -10.01 -32.20
N ASN A 211 -10.70 -11.20 -31.61
CA ASN A 211 -10.76 -11.43 -30.17
C ASN A 211 -9.49 -10.94 -29.42
N THR A 212 -9.68 -10.24 -28.29
CA THR A 212 -8.60 -9.59 -27.50
C THR A 212 -7.46 -10.56 -27.13
N LEU A 213 -7.83 -11.81 -26.85
CA LEU A 213 -6.97 -12.94 -26.52
C LEU A 213 -5.88 -13.28 -27.55
N ASN A 214 -5.85 -12.63 -28.72
CA ASN A 214 -4.76 -12.79 -29.69
C ASN A 214 -3.68 -11.70 -29.57
N PHE A 215 -4.02 -10.46 -29.19
CA PHE A 215 -3.03 -9.39 -29.04
C PHE A 215 -2.25 -9.51 -27.73
N ALA A 216 -2.88 -10.05 -26.68
CA ALA A 216 -2.22 -10.47 -25.43
C ALA A 216 -1.12 -11.54 -25.59
N LYS A 217 -0.94 -12.09 -26.80
CA LYS A 217 0.10 -13.09 -27.12
C LYS A 217 1.27 -12.50 -27.93
N LEU A 218 1.20 -11.22 -28.30
CA LEU A 218 2.27 -10.58 -29.07
C LEU A 218 3.50 -10.32 -28.19
N SER A 219 4.67 -10.49 -28.79
CA SER A 219 5.94 -10.35 -28.11
C SER A 219 6.21 -8.88 -27.77
N GLY A 220 6.26 -8.57 -26.47
CA GLY A 220 6.37 -7.18 -25.99
C GLY A 220 5.07 -6.55 -25.54
N VAL A 221 3.91 -7.21 -25.72
CA VAL A 221 2.62 -6.74 -25.17
C VAL A 221 2.44 -7.22 -23.73
N LYS A 222 2.29 -6.27 -22.82
CA LYS A 222 2.08 -6.41 -21.37
C LYS A 222 0.60 -6.57 -21.02
N LEU A 223 -0.27 -5.76 -21.62
CA LEU A 223 -1.73 -5.80 -21.46
C LEU A 223 -2.40 -5.63 -22.84
N ALA A 224 -3.61 -6.16 -23.02
CA ALA A 224 -4.37 -6.05 -24.26
C ALA A 224 -5.88 -5.95 -23.96
N ASP A 225 -6.25 -4.84 -23.33
CA ASP A 225 -7.58 -4.61 -22.75
C ASP A 225 -8.46 -3.77 -23.70
N PRO A 226 -9.79 -3.93 -23.68
CA PRO A 226 -10.68 -3.04 -24.43
C PRO A 226 -10.66 -1.63 -23.83
N VAL A 227 -10.79 -0.59 -24.65
CA VAL A 227 -10.83 0.79 -24.13
C VAL A 227 -12.17 1.06 -23.45
N ASP A 228 -12.15 1.01 -22.12
CA ASP A 228 -13.24 1.49 -21.26
C ASP A 228 -13.16 3.01 -21.06
N LEU A 229 -14.33 3.66 -21.02
CA LEU A 229 -14.49 5.10 -20.80
C LEU A 229 -14.37 5.44 -19.29
N PRO A 230 -13.52 6.40 -18.90
CA PRO A 230 -13.63 7.02 -17.58
C PRO A 230 -14.89 7.88 -17.50
N VAL A 231 -15.47 7.96 -16.32
CA VAL A 231 -16.69 8.74 -16.04
C VAL A 231 -16.50 9.66 -14.84
N CYS A 232 -16.96 10.90 -14.95
CA CYS A 232 -17.32 11.70 -13.77
C CYS A 232 -18.61 11.10 -13.20
N ALA A 233 -18.65 10.89 -11.89
CA ALA A 233 -19.78 10.23 -11.26
C ALA A 233 -20.86 11.27 -10.92
N ASP A 234 -21.96 11.24 -11.68
CA ASP A 234 -22.99 12.29 -11.56
C ASP A 234 -23.68 12.31 -10.19
N THR A 235 -24.31 13.44 -9.90
CA THR A 235 -24.04 14.21 -8.68
C THR A 235 -25.32 14.71 -8.01
N THR A 236 -25.22 15.32 -6.81
CA THR A 236 -25.69 16.70 -6.51
C THR A 236 -25.86 17.10 -5.00
N LEU A 237 -26.81 17.98 -4.61
CA LEU A 237 -26.53 19.18 -3.79
C LEU A 237 -26.94 19.22 -2.20
N ILE A 238 -26.86 20.11 -1.09
CA ILE A 238 -26.43 21.57 -0.46
C ILE A 238 -26.46 21.27 1.18
N ASP A 239 -25.93 21.87 2.33
CA ASP A 239 -25.30 23.17 2.87
C ASP A 239 -24.35 23.14 4.12
N ASN A 240 -23.37 24.07 4.18
CA ASN A 240 -22.14 24.12 5.01
C ASN A 240 -22.25 24.06 6.57
N PRO A 241 -21.87 22.91 7.19
CA PRO A 241 -20.77 22.89 8.21
C PRO A 241 -19.46 22.16 7.79
N LEU A 242 -19.15 22.13 6.49
CA LEU A 242 -18.04 21.36 5.90
C LEU A 242 -16.65 21.65 6.51
N ARG A 243 -16.32 22.91 6.83
CA ARG A 243 -15.06 23.27 7.51
C ARG A 243 -14.96 22.65 8.91
N GLN A 244 -16.08 22.53 9.63
CA GLN A 244 -16.11 21.93 10.97
C GLN A 244 -15.96 20.40 10.91
N SER A 245 -16.64 19.73 9.98
CA SER A 245 -16.55 18.26 9.81
C SER A 245 -15.18 17.75 9.35
N THR A 246 -14.35 18.64 8.77
CA THR A 246 -12.98 18.33 8.35
C THR A 246 -11.92 18.89 9.29
N GLY A 247 -12.30 19.63 10.35
CA GLY A 247 -11.37 20.26 11.29
C GLY A 247 -10.60 21.47 10.73
N ALA A 248 -11.04 22.06 9.61
CA ALA A 248 -10.42 23.22 9.00
C ALA A 248 -10.84 24.53 9.70
N THR A 249 -10.12 24.91 10.74
CA THR A 249 -10.27 26.20 11.43
C THR A 249 -9.45 27.31 10.77
N ASP A 250 -9.96 28.54 10.82
CA ASP A 250 -9.38 29.69 10.09
C ASP A 250 -8.04 30.18 10.68
N GLN A 251 -7.66 29.67 11.86
CA GLN A 251 -6.34 29.81 12.46
C GLN A 251 -5.91 28.48 13.07
N VAL A 252 -4.58 28.27 13.09
CA VAL A 252 -3.90 27.21 13.83
C VAL A 252 -2.72 27.82 14.58
N GLN A 253 -2.46 27.35 15.81
CA GLN A 253 -1.24 27.70 16.54
C GLN A 253 -0.10 26.81 16.02
N ILE A 254 0.93 27.42 15.42
CA ILE A 254 2.16 26.73 15.03
C ILE A 254 3.30 27.50 15.72
N HIS A 255 3.94 26.85 16.70
CA HIS A 255 4.75 27.53 17.72
C HIS A 255 3.93 28.58 18.50
N GLU A 256 4.50 29.72 18.83
CA GLU A 256 3.85 30.82 19.57
C GLU A 256 3.01 31.75 18.67
N ALA A 257 2.80 31.39 17.40
CA ALA A 257 2.13 32.21 16.40
C ALA A 257 0.83 31.56 15.87
N ALA A 258 -0.23 32.36 15.79
CA ALA A 258 -1.45 32.00 15.06
C ALA A 258 -1.23 32.20 13.56
N LEU A 259 -1.11 31.11 12.80
CA LEU A 259 -0.98 31.14 11.35
C LEU A 259 -2.35 30.84 10.69
N PRO A 260 -2.79 31.66 9.70
CA PRO A 260 -4.05 31.46 9.00
C PRO A 260 -3.89 30.40 7.91
N LEU A 261 -4.37 29.18 8.17
CA LEU A 261 -4.34 28.11 7.18
C LEU A 261 -5.39 28.38 6.09
N THR A 262 -4.90 28.74 4.92
CA THR A 262 -5.69 29.13 3.75
C THR A 262 -5.20 28.47 2.46
N GLY A 263 -4.08 27.74 2.48
CA GLY A 263 -3.41 27.20 1.30
C GLY A 263 -2.50 28.21 0.60
N GLU A 264 -2.11 29.31 1.27
CA GLU A 264 -1.30 30.36 0.67
C GLU A 264 0.04 29.80 0.15
N GLY A 265 0.37 30.12 -1.10
CA GLY A 265 1.58 29.64 -1.77
C GLY A 265 1.56 28.14 -2.14
N GLU A 266 0.45 27.42 -1.95
CA GLU A 266 0.28 26.08 -2.52
C GLU A 266 -0.45 26.14 -3.87
N ILE A 267 -0.09 25.21 -4.77
CA ILE A 267 -0.66 25.11 -6.11
C ILE A 267 -1.28 23.71 -6.28
N LEU A 268 -2.59 23.70 -6.51
CA LEU A 268 -3.40 22.50 -6.70
C LEU A 268 -3.71 22.34 -8.19
N SER A 269 -3.52 21.13 -8.71
CA SER A 269 -4.04 20.72 -10.00
C SER A 269 -5.43 20.09 -9.83
N VAL A 270 -6.37 20.43 -10.71
CA VAL A 270 -7.66 19.73 -10.83
C VAL A 270 -7.78 19.25 -12.28
N VAL A 271 -8.02 17.95 -12.44
CA VAL A 271 -8.10 17.28 -13.75
C VAL A 271 -9.50 16.68 -13.88
N ASP A 272 -10.37 17.29 -14.69
CA ASP A 272 -11.82 17.08 -14.63
C ASP A 272 -12.52 17.57 -15.94
N THR A 273 -13.82 17.88 -15.91
CA THR A 273 -14.61 18.27 -17.10
C THR A 273 -14.12 19.58 -17.73
N GLY A 274 -14.25 20.68 -17.00
CA GLY A 274 -13.88 22.03 -17.41
C GLY A 274 -13.95 22.99 -16.23
N LEU A 275 -13.60 24.27 -16.46
CA LEU A 275 -13.72 25.33 -15.46
C LEU A 275 -14.63 26.45 -15.98
N ASP A 276 -15.88 26.43 -15.54
CA ASP A 276 -16.89 27.46 -15.77
C ASP A 276 -16.99 27.89 -17.26
N SER A 277 -16.78 29.17 -17.57
CA SER A 277 -16.86 29.72 -18.93
C SER A 277 -15.70 29.33 -19.85
N GLY A 278 -14.62 28.76 -19.31
CA GLY A 278 -13.38 28.46 -20.02
C GLY A 278 -12.50 29.70 -20.31
N ASP A 279 -12.93 30.90 -19.91
CA ASP A 279 -12.20 32.16 -20.10
C ASP A 279 -11.79 32.73 -18.74
N ILE A 280 -10.48 32.80 -18.48
CA ILE A 280 -9.90 33.30 -17.22
C ILE A 280 -10.40 34.72 -16.87
N ALA A 281 -10.73 35.56 -17.86
CA ALA A 281 -11.26 36.90 -17.61
C ALA A 281 -12.74 36.92 -17.18
N ASN A 282 -13.49 35.85 -17.46
CA ASN A 282 -14.94 35.75 -17.28
C ASN A 282 -15.38 34.49 -16.50
N LEU A 283 -14.50 33.93 -15.66
CA LEU A 283 -14.85 32.81 -14.79
C LEU A 283 -15.84 33.21 -13.69
N HIS A 284 -16.47 32.21 -13.08
CA HIS A 284 -17.16 32.35 -11.82
C HIS A 284 -16.23 32.99 -10.78
N ALA A 285 -16.66 34.10 -10.18
CA ALA A 285 -15.78 35.02 -9.45
C ALA A 285 -14.99 34.41 -8.27
N ASP A 286 -15.40 33.23 -7.81
CA ASP A 286 -14.67 32.48 -6.78
C ASP A 286 -13.30 31.95 -7.23
N PHE A 287 -13.00 31.98 -8.54
CA PHE A 287 -11.70 31.63 -9.14
C PHE A 287 -10.87 32.86 -9.58
N ASN A 288 -11.39 34.09 -9.40
CA ASN A 288 -10.71 35.30 -9.86
C ASN A 288 -9.33 35.46 -9.22
N GLY A 289 -8.31 35.66 -10.06
CA GLY A 289 -6.91 35.85 -9.63
C GLY A 289 -6.22 34.59 -9.09
N ARG A 290 -6.75 33.39 -9.37
CA ARG A 290 -6.24 32.12 -8.82
C ARG A 290 -5.82 31.10 -9.87
N VAL A 291 -6.21 31.28 -11.12
CA VAL A 291 -5.94 30.31 -12.19
C VAL A 291 -4.57 30.59 -12.78
N THR A 292 -3.57 29.82 -12.35
CA THR A 292 -2.19 29.88 -12.85
C THR A 292 -2.09 29.32 -14.27
N ALA A 293 -2.86 28.25 -14.56
CA ALA A 293 -3.01 27.73 -15.92
C ALA A 293 -4.41 27.12 -16.10
N LEU A 294 -4.95 27.30 -17.31
CA LEU A 294 -6.21 26.69 -17.75
C LEU A 294 -5.93 25.96 -19.07
N ILE A 295 -6.04 24.64 -19.05
CA ILE A 295 -5.59 23.73 -20.11
C ILE A 295 -6.80 22.93 -20.58
N SER A 296 -6.92 22.67 -21.88
CA SER A 296 -7.86 21.67 -22.41
C SER A 296 -7.14 20.67 -23.30
N TRP A 297 -7.34 19.39 -23.04
CA TRP A 297 -6.78 18.31 -23.85
C TRP A 297 -7.74 17.95 -25.00
N PRO A 298 -7.25 17.93 -26.26
CA PRO A 298 -8.07 17.59 -27.41
C PRO A 298 -8.56 16.14 -27.34
N SER A 299 -9.67 15.87 -28.02
CA SER A 299 -10.13 14.50 -28.26
C SER A 299 -9.03 13.64 -28.89
N ARG A 300 -8.82 12.44 -28.35
CA ARG A 300 -7.73 11.54 -28.77
C ARG A 300 -7.82 11.09 -30.24
N PRO A 301 -6.68 10.83 -30.91
CA PRO A 301 -6.62 10.15 -32.19
C PRO A 301 -7.36 8.80 -32.22
N ALA A 302 -7.34 8.02 -31.13
CA ALA A 302 -8.07 6.75 -31.03
C ALA A 302 -9.59 6.88 -31.26
N TRP A 303 -10.18 8.06 -31.04
CA TRP A 303 -11.60 8.32 -31.26
C TRP A 303 -11.95 8.74 -32.70
N ALA A 304 -10.95 9.06 -33.54
CA ALA A 304 -11.19 9.55 -34.90
C ALA A 304 -12.12 8.67 -35.77
N PRO A 305 -12.10 7.32 -35.72
CA PRO A 305 -13.02 6.47 -36.49
C PRO A 305 -14.50 6.52 -36.05
N TYR A 306 -14.81 7.29 -35.00
CA TYR A 306 -16.12 7.33 -34.34
C TYR A 306 -16.74 8.73 -34.29
N LEU A 307 -15.98 9.78 -34.65
CA LEU A 307 -16.39 11.17 -34.61
C LEU A 307 -16.68 11.72 -36.01
N ASN A 308 -17.56 12.72 -36.10
CA ASN A 308 -17.66 13.58 -37.29
C ASN A 308 -16.39 14.45 -37.42
N GLU A 309 -15.95 15.05 -36.30
CA GLU A 309 -14.81 15.97 -36.22
C GLU A 309 -13.68 15.36 -35.37
N PRO A 310 -12.69 14.68 -35.97
CA PRO A 310 -11.61 14.02 -35.25
C PRO A 310 -10.55 15.02 -34.76
N ASN A 311 -10.05 14.81 -33.53
CA ASN A 311 -9.11 15.70 -32.83
C ASN A 311 -9.68 17.11 -32.51
N GLY A 312 -11.02 17.23 -32.44
CA GLY A 312 -11.66 18.44 -31.90
C GLY A 312 -11.18 18.79 -30.49
N ASN A 313 -11.08 20.09 -30.24
CA ASN A 313 -10.85 20.70 -28.93
C ASN A 313 -11.91 21.79 -28.73
N ASP A 314 -12.88 21.58 -27.83
CA ASP A 314 -13.95 22.56 -27.54
C ASP A 314 -13.57 23.60 -26.47
N GLY A 315 -12.30 23.59 -26.03
CA GLY A 315 -11.75 24.48 -25.02
C GLY A 315 -11.91 23.93 -23.59
N PRO A 316 -11.64 24.75 -22.55
CA PRO A 316 -11.63 24.31 -21.16
C PRO A 316 -12.95 24.66 -20.42
N SER A 317 -14.06 24.82 -21.15
CA SER A 317 -15.34 25.28 -20.59
C SER A 317 -16.18 24.12 -20.05
N ASP A 318 -16.73 24.28 -18.86
CA ASP A 318 -17.58 23.27 -18.21
C ASP A 318 -19.03 23.40 -18.70
N GLU A 319 -19.31 22.93 -19.91
CA GLU A 319 -20.63 23.07 -20.57
C GLU A 319 -21.63 21.93 -20.27
N SER A 320 -21.17 20.77 -19.77
CA SER A 320 -22.03 19.59 -19.58
C SER A 320 -22.79 19.58 -18.25
N SER A 321 -22.04 19.69 -17.15
CA SER A 321 -22.43 19.21 -15.82
C SER A 321 -22.04 20.16 -14.70
N GLY A 322 -21.00 20.98 -14.89
CA GLY A 322 -20.45 21.84 -13.84
C GLY A 322 -19.55 21.09 -12.86
N HIS A 323 -19.20 19.83 -13.16
CA HIS A 323 -18.52 18.91 -12.25
C HIS A 323 -17.11 19.41 -11.87
N GLY A 324 -16.26 19.70 -12.86
CA GLY A 324 -14.91 20.22 -12.64
C GLY A 324 -14.91 21.58 -11.94
N THR A 325 -15.81 22.48 -12.32
CA THR A 325 -16.04 23.77 -11.65
C THR A 325 -16.35 23.57 -10.17
N HIS A 326 -17.18 22.59 -9.85
CA HIS A 326 -17.59 22.31 -8.49
C HIS A 326 -16.48 21.63 -7.66
N VAL A 327 -15.75 20.68 -8.24
CA VAL A 327 -14.62 20.00 -7.57
C VAL A 327 -13.51 20.99 -7.25
N ALA A 328 -13.12 21.84 -8.21
CA ALA A 328 -12.18 22.94 -7.97
C ALA A 328 -12.71 23.96 -6.94
N GLY A 329 -14.02 24.22 -6.98
CA GLY A 329 -14.72 25.06 -6.03
C GLY A 329 -14.63 24.58 -4.57
N LEU A 330 -14.84 23.28 -4.32
CA LEU A 330 -14.66 22.66 -3.00
C LEU A 330 -13.21 22.77 -2.52
N ALA A 331 -12.25 22.58 -3.42
CA ALA A 331 -10.83 22.65 -3.09
C ALA A 331 -10.39 24.06 -2.67
N LEU A 332 -10.67 25.09 -3.48
CA LEU A 332 -10.06 26.42 -3.35
C LEU A 332 -10.93 27.63 -3.77
N GLY A 333 -12.24 27.45 -3.99
CA GLY A 333 -13.15 28.55 -4.32
C GLY A 333 -13.21 29.62 -3.23
N SER A 334 -13.20 30.90 -3.58
CA SER A 334 -13.10 31.98 -2.59
C SER A 334 -14.34 32.18 -1.71
N GLY A 335 -15.51 31.67 -2.12
CA GLY A 335 -16.80 31.99 -1.51
C GLY A 335 -17.31 33.41 -1.83
N SER A 336 -16.65 34.17 -2.71
CA SER A 336 -16.95 35.60 -2.96
C SER A 336 -18.42 35.89 -3.27
N LYS A 337 -19.05 35.11 -4.16
CA LYS A 337 -20.46 35.31 -4.55
C LYS A 337 -21.40 35.03 -3.38
N SER A 338 -21.02 34.17 -2.43
CA SER A 338 -21.77 33.79 -1.23
C SER A 338 -21.30 34.49 0.05
N ARG A 339 -20.45 35.52 -0.05
CA ARG A 339 -19.83 36.23 1.09
C ARG A 339 -19.10 35.30 2.07
N GLY A 340 -18.44 34.27 1.54
CA GLY A 340 -17.68 33.26 2.29
C GLY A 340 -18.46 32.01 2.68
N ARG A 341 -19.80 31.98 2.54
CA ARG A 341 -20.61 30.83 2.98
C ARG A 341 -20.21 29.51 2.31
N TYR A 342 -19.84 29.56 1.03
CA TYR A 342 -19.39 28.39 0.25
C TYR A 342 -17.94 28.55 -0.20
N GLN A 343 -17.10 29.03 0.70
CA GLN A 343 -15.65 29.04 0.53
C GLN A 343 -15.09 27.62 0.60
N GLY A 344 -14.25 27.26 -0.37
CA GLY A 344 -13.52 26.01 -0.41
C GLY A 344 -12.50 25.88 0.74
N LEU A 345 -11.89 24.71 0.88
CA LEU A 345 -11.04 24.43 2.04
C LEU A 345 -9.74 25.25 2.02
N ALA A 346 -9.07 25.39 0.87
CA ALA A 346 -7.83 26.14 0.67
C ALA A 346 -8.03 27.44 -0.16
N PRO A 347 -8.70 28.48 0.38
CA PRO A 347 -9.14 29.66 -0.37
C PRO A 347 -8.05 30.71 -0.66
N ALA A 348 -6.77 30.41 -0.47
CA ALA A 348 -5.63 31.21 -0.95
C ALA A 348 -4.70 30.41 -1.89
N ALA A 349 -4.99 29.13 -2.12
CA ALA A 349 -4.25 28.32 -3.08
C ALA A 349 -4.48 28.77 -4.53
N GLN A 350 -3.49 28.50 -5.38
CA GLN A 350 -3.60 28.67 -6.83
C GLN A 350 -4.07 27.37 -7.49
N LEU A 351 -4.69 27.51 -8.66
CA LEU A 351 -5.30 26.46 -9.47
C LEU A 351 -4.57 26.30 -10.80
N VAL A 352 -4.15 25.06 -11.09
CA VAL A 352 -3.88 24.58 -12.44
C VAL A 352 -5.05 23.70 -12.85
N PHE A 353 -5.89 24.14 -13.79
CA PHE A 353 -7.04 23.35 -14.22
C PHE A 353 -6.79 22.70 -15.57
N THR A 354 -7.07 21.39 -15.65
CA THR A 354 -6.92 20.58 -16.86
C THR A 354 -8.26 19.95 -17.24
N ALA A 355 -8.91 20.53 -18.24
CA ALA A 355 -10.11 19.98 -18.86
C ALA A 355 -9.76 18.74 -19.71
N MET A 356 -10.47 17.64 -19.47
CA MET A 356 -10.40 16.40 -20.25
C MET A 356 -11.74 15.99 -20.84
N GLU A 357 -12.84 16.64 -20.46
CA GLU A 357 -14.11 16.43 -21.14
C GLU A 357 -14.11 17.17 -22.48
N GLN A 358 -14.72 16.54 -23.49
CA GLN A 358 -14.84 17.04 -24.85
C GLN A 358 -16.23 16.72 -25.37
N LYS A 359 -16.87 17.70 -26.01
CA LYS A 359 -18.11 17.55 -26.76
C LYS A 359 -17.87 16.75 -28.04
N VAL A 360 -18.73 15.76 -28.30
CA VAL A 360 -18.64 14.89 -29.47
C VAL A 360 -19.91 14.87 -30.29
N GLU A 361 -19.73 14.88 -31.61
CA GLU A 361 -20.71 14.35 -32.54
C GLU A 361 -20.22 13.00 -33.04
N ILE A 362 -20.99 11.96 -32.73
CA ILE A 362 -20.72 10.58 -33.11
C ILE A 362 -21.12 10.37 -34.57
N ALA A 363 -20.24 9.76 -35.36
CA ALA A 363 -20.53 9.42 -36.75
C ALA A 363 -21.77 8.51 -36.85
N SER A 364 -22.65 8.77 -37.82
CA SER A 364 -24.01 8.18 -37.91
C SER A 364 -24.06 6.65 -37.77
N GLN A 365 -23.07 5.95 -38.32
CA GLN A 365 -22.89 4.49 -38.24
C GLN A 365 -22.73 3.93 -36.81
N TRP A 366 -22.37 4.77 -35.83
CA TRP A 366 -22.15 4.40 -34.42
C TRP A 366 -23.19 4.97 -33.46
N GLN A 367 -24.10 5.84 -33.91
CA GLN A 367 -25.12 6.49 -33.07
C GLN A 367 -26.12 5.51 -32.41
N ASN A 368 -26.15 4.24 -32.87
CA ASN A 368 -26.89 3.15 -32.24
C ASN A 368 -26.18 2.48 -31.04
N ARG A 369 -24.97 2.95 -30.68
CA ARG A 369 -24.14 2.42 -29.58
C ARG A 369 -23.61 3.51 -28.65
N ILE A 370 -23.31 4.70 -29.19
CA ILE A 370 -22.75 5.84 -28.46
C ILE A 370 -23.58 7.07 -28.86
N ALA A 371 -23.97 7.89 -27.90
CA ALA A 371 -24.76 9.11 -28.17
C ALA A 371 -23.86 10.31 -28.47
N ASN A 372 -24.38 11.32 -29.17
CA ASN A 372 -23.79 12.65 -29.14
C ASN A 372 -23.88 13.21 -27.71
N GLY A 373 -22.85 13.88 -27.23
CA GLY A 373 -22.78 14.31 -25.84
C GLY A 373 -21.41 14.86 -25.46
N PHE A 374 -21.06 14.72 -24.19
CA PHE A 374 -19.76 15.10 -23.64
C PHE A 374 -19.12 13.85 -22.98
N TYR A 375 -17.82 13.66 -23.16
CA TYR A 375 -17.08 12.52 -22.61
C TYR A 375 -15.64 12.92 -22.25
N LEU A 376 -15.04 12.25 -21.25
CA LEU A 376 -13.65 12.43 -20.79
C LEU A 376 -12.58 11.91 -21.79
N ILE A 377 -12.71 12.27 -23.07
CA ILE A 377 -11.88 11.76 -24.17
C ILE A 377 -10.67 12.64 -24.50
N GLY A 378 -10.44 13.67 -23.69
CA GLY A 378 -9.14 14.34 -23.56
C GLY A 378 -8.17 13.60 -22.63
N ARG A 379 -8.58 12.52 -21.92
CA ARG A 379 -7.65 11.66 -21.16
C ARG A 379 -6.59 11.08 -22.11
N PRO A 380 -5.30 11.48 -22.03
CA PRO A 380 -4.28 11.07 -22.99
C PRO A 380 -4.03 9.56 -23.00
N ALA A 381 -3.25 9.09 -23.98
CA ALA A 381 -2.71 7.74 -23.99
C ALA A 381 -1.98 7.41 -22.67
N ASP A 382 -1.13 8.30 -22.18
CA ASP A 382 -0.31 8.14 -20.98
C ASP A 382 -0.68 9.19 -19.93
N LEU A 383 -1.17 8.76 -18.76
CA LEU A 383 -1.61 9.69 -17.71
C LEU A 383 -0.47 10.53 -17.13
N ARG A 384 0.79 10.08 -17.24
CA ARG A 384 1.94 10.79 -16.68
C ARG A 384 2.12 12.16 -17.32
N ASP A 385 1.66 12.34 -18.56
CA ASP A 385 1.78 13.61 -19.27
C ASP A 385 0.82 14.70 -18.74
N LEU A 386 -0.32 14.30 -18.13
CA LEU A 386 -1.19 15.24 -17.38
C LEU A 386 -0.42 15.84 -16.20
N TYR A 387 0.18 14.98 -15.37
CA TYR A 387 0.78 15.38 -14.10
C TYR A 387 2.13 16.07 -14.28
N LYS A 388 2.95 15.63 -15.26
CA LYS A 388 4.11 16.41 -15.74
C LYS A 388 3.68 17.81 -16.17
N LYS A 389 2.63 17.93 -17.00
CA LYS A 389 2.20 19.23 -17.53
C LYS A 389 1.63 20.15 -16.46
N ALA A 390 0.98 19.61 -15.43
CA ALA A 390 0.56 20.40 -14.28
C ALA A 390 1.74 20.80 -13.36
N ALA A 391 2.73 19.91 -13.19
CA ALA A 391 3.95 20.19 -12.43
C ALA A 391 4.86 21.25 -13.09
N GLU A 392 4.83 21.41 -14.42
CA GLU A 392 5.47 22.55 -15.12
C GLU A 392 4.97 23.91 -14.61
N TYR A 393 3.70 23.99 -14.18
CA TYR A 393 3.10 25.18 -13.57
C TYR A 393 3.20 25.18 -12.04
N GLY A 394 4.02 24.30 -11.46
CA GLY A 394 4.30 24.23 -10.02
C GLY A 394 3.22 23.51 -9.19
N ALA A 395 2.26 22.82 -9.80
CA ALA A 395 1.28 22.05 -9.04
C ALA A 395 1.91 20.82 -8.36
N PHE A 396 1.59 20.61 -7.08
CA PHE A 396 2.10 19.49 -6.26
C PHE A 396 1.01 18.50 -5.83
N ILE A 397 -0.25 18.96 -5.78
CA ILE A 397 -1.40 18.20 -5.29
C ILE A 397 -2.39 18.10 -6.45
N HIS A 398 -2.68 16.89 -6.92
CA HIS A 398 -3.48 16.67 -8.13
C HIS A 398 -4.79 15.96 -7.77
N VAL A 399 -5.91 16.64 -8.01
CA VAL A 399 -7.27 16.22 -7.68
C VAL A 399 -7.90 15.57 -8.92
N ASN A 400 -8.10 14.25 -8.87
CA ASN A 400 -8.69 13.46 -9.95
C ASN A 400 -10.04 12.89 -9.49
N ALA A 401 -11.12 13.62 -9.77
CA ALA A 401 -12.47 13.28 -9.33
C ALA A 401 -13.24 12.39 -10.34
N TRP A 402 -12.51 11.56 -11.08
CA TRP A 402 -12.97 10.68 -12.15
C TRP A 402 -12.31 9.30 -12.03
N GLY A 403 -12.85 8.31 -12.76
CA GLY A 403 -12.23 7.00 -12.91
C GLY A 403 -13.03 6.06 -13.80
N THR A 404 -12.52 4.84 -13.97
CA THR A 404 -13.15 3.76 -14.71
C THR A 404 -13.52 2.64 -13.74
N GLU A 405 -14.76 2.14 -13.80
CA GLU A 405 -15.17 0.99 -13.00
C GLU A 405 -14.37 -0.26 -13.40
N SER A 406 -13.51 -0.73 -12.48
CA SER A 406 -12.55 -1.80 -12.75
C SER A 406 -12.70 -3.01 -11.81
N LEU A 407 -13.65 -2.97 -10.88
CA LEU A 407 -13.81 -3.96 -9.80
C LEU A 407 -12.49 -4.24 -9.05
N GLY A 408 -11.84 -3.15 -8.59
CA GLY A 408 -10.57 -3.21 -7.85
C GLY A 408 -9.36 -3.70 -8.65
N GLN A 409 -9.45 -3.78 -9.98
CA GLN A 409 -8.30 -4.14 -10.83
C GLN A 409 -7.28 -3.01 -10.90
N TYR A 410 -6.01 -3.38 -10.80
CA TYR A 410 -4.87 -2.52 -11.13
C TYR A 410 -4.76 -2.41 -12.66
N THR A 411 -5.11 -1.29 -13.27
CA THR A 411 -5.10 -1.15 -14.74
C THR A 411 -3.76 -0.64 -15.26
N SER A 412 -3.67 -0.45 -16.57
CA SER A 412 -2.65 0.35 -17.25
C SER A 412 -2.48 1.73 -16.60
N ASP A 413 -3.58 2.46 -16.45
CA ASP A 413 -3.63 3.75 -15.78
C ASP A 413 -3.17 3.67 -14.30
N SER A 414 -3.49 2.58 -13.58
CA SER A 414 -2.98 2.36 -12.21
C SER A 414 -1.46 2.17 -12.16
N TRP A 415 -0.86 1.59 -13.20
CA TRP A 415 0.60 1.46 -13.32
C TRP A 415 1.24 2.83 -13.60
N GLU A 416 0.65 3.64 -14.49
CA GLU A 416 1.15 4.97 -14.87
C GLU A 416 1.17 5.97 -13.69
N VAL A 417 0.16 5.94 -12.81
CA VAL A 417 0.12 6.82 -11.62
C VAL A 417 1.07 6.36 -10.51
N ASP A 418 1.35 5.06 -10.40
CA ASP A 418 2.35 4.54 -9.45
C ASP A 418 3.78 4.84 -9.94
N ASP A 419 4.04 4.68 -11.24
CA ASP A 419 5.29 5.02 -11.92
C ASP A 419 5.61 6.52 -11.80
N PHE A 420 4.59 7.38 -12.04
CA PHE A 420 4.71 8.82 -11.82
C PHE A 420 5.15 9.16 -10.39
N LEU A 421 4.49 8.59 -9.39
CA LEU A 421 4.76 8.87 -7.98
C LEU A 421 6.07 8.25 -7.48
N TRP A 422 6.53 7.16 -8.11
CA TRP A 422 7.84 6.58 -7.84
C TRP A 422 8.98 7.50 -8.29
N ASP A 423 8.88 8.07 -9.50
CA ASP A 423 9.89 8.99 -10.05
C ASP A 423 9.76 10.44 -9.52
N ASN A 424 8.56 10.86 -9.08
CA ASN A 424 8.26 12.23 -8.61
C ASN A 424 7.67 12.22 -7.17
N PRO A 425 8.47 11.82 -6.14
CA PRO A 425 7.97 11.53 -4.80
C PRO A 425 7.46 12.75 -3.99
N GLU A 426 7.71 13.96 -4.46
CA GLU A 426 7.17 15.20 -3.90
C GLU A 426 5.72 15.51 -4.31
N GLN A 427 5.20 14.80 -5.33
CA GLN A 427 3.85 14.94 -5.86
C GLN A 427 2.84 14.09 -5.07
N LEU A 428 1.60 14.55 -4.94
CA LEU A 428 0.47 13.77 -4.40
C LEU A 428 -0.66 13.70 -5.43
N LEU A 429 -0.99 12.49 -5.90
CA LEU A 429 -2.20 12.23 -6.68
C LEU A 429 -3.32 11.74 -5.75
N LEU A 430 -4.46 12.43 -5.77
CA LEU A 430 -5.69 12.02 -5.11
C LEU A 430 -6.69 11.50 -6.16
N PHE A 431 -7.36 10.39 -5.86
CA PHE A 431 -8.37 9.78 -6.73
C PHE A 431 -9.66 9.43 -5.99
N ALA A 432 -10.79 9.70 -6.65
CA ALA A 432 -12.11 9.25 -6.21
C ALA A 432 -12.21 7.71 -6.24
N ALA A 433 -12.68 7.09 -5.16
CA ALA A 433 -12.79 5.63 -5.07
C ALA A 433 -13.77 5.01 -6.09
N GLY A 434 -14.77 5.78 -6.54
CA GLY A 434 -15.86 5.37 -7.41
C GLY A 434 -17.24 5.47 -6.74
N ASN A 435 -18.32 5.38 -7.53
CA ASN A 435 -19.70 5.49 -7.05
C ASN A 435 -20.54 4.23 -7.36
N SER A 436 -19.92 3.05 -7.53
CA SER A 436 -20.58 1.79 -7.93
C SER A 436 -20.84 0.80 -6.79
N ALA A 437 -20.74 1.20 -5.51
CA ALA A 437 -21.05 0.27 -4.41
C ALA A 437 -22.51 -0.20 -4.42
N THR A 438 -22.72 -1.43 -3.96
CA THR A 438 -24.03 -2.05 -3.73
C THR A 438 -24.12 -2.49 -2.26
N ALA A 439 -25.33 -2.81 -1.81
CA ALA A 439 -25.62 -3.40 -0.51
C ALA A 439 -26.62 -4.55 -0.72
N SER A 440 -26.11 -5.67 -1.24
CA SER A 440 -26.88 -6.91 -1.46
C SER A 440 -27.23 -7.61 -0.14
N SER A 441 -26.40 -7.43 0.89
CA SER A 441 -26.59 -8.00 2.21
C SER A 441 -27.80 -7.42 2.94
N ARG A 442 -28.54 -8.28 3.64
CA ARG A 442 -29.61 -7.85 4.56
C ARG A 442 -29.06 -7.10 5.78
N GLN A 443 -27.76 -7.20 6.07
CA GLN A 443 -27.11 -6.59 7.25
C GLN A 443 -26.81 -5.08 7.09
N ARG A 444 -27.19 -4.46 5.96
CA ARG A 444 -27.03 -3.01 5.68
C ARG A 444 -25.58 -2.56 5.42
N GLU A 445 -24.68 -3.50 5.21
CA GLU A 445 -23.28 -3.26 4.82
C GLU A 445 -23.11 -3.14 3.30
N LEU A 446 -22.06 -2.45 2.85
CA LEU A 446 -21.70 -2.36 1.43
C LEU A 446 -20.94 -3.62 0.98
N ASP A 447 -21.24 -4.10 -0.22
CA ASP A 447 -20.55 -5.24 -0.83
C ASP A 447 -19.10 -4.88 -1.21
N PRO A 448 -18.14 -5.83 -1.17
CA PRO A 448 -16.74 -5.57 -1.49
C PRO A 448 -16.43 -5.51 -3.00
N GLY A 449 -15.34 -4.81 -3.34
CA GLY A 449 -14.67 -4.90 -4.64
C GLY A 449 -15.27 -4.04 -5.75
N SER A 450 -15.95 -2.94 -5.41
CA SER A 450 -16.56 -1.99 -6.37
C SER A 450 -15.65 -0.81 -6.75
N LEU A 451 -14.40 -0.80 -6.26
CA LEU A 451 -13.38 0.23 -6.50
C LEU A 451 -13.07 0.46 -7.99
N TYR A 452 -12.85 1.73 -8.35
CA TYR A 452 -12.42 2.15 -9.69
C TYR A 452 -10.89 2.05 -9.87
N ALA A 453 -10.43 2.19 -11.10
CA ALA A 453 -9.08 2.62 -11.44
C ALA A 453 -9.10 4.07 -11.96
N PRO A 454 -8.06 4.90 -11.75
CA PRO A 454 -6.75 4.58 -11.16
C PRO A 454 -6.73 4.43 -9.63
N ALA A 455 -7.86 4.63 -8.95
CA ALA A 455 -8.02 4.50 -7.48
C ALA A 455 -7.55 3.17 -6.85
N SER A 456 -7.34 2.12 -7.64
CA SER A 456 -6.75 0.83 -7.24
C SER A 456 -5.21 0.81 -7.15
N ALA A 457 -4.53 1.88 -7.58
CA ALA A 457 -3.07 2.02 -7.55
C ALA A 457 -2.51 2.12 -6.11
N LYS A 458 -1.22 1.85 -5.90
CA LYS A 458 -0.62 1.74 -4.56
C LYS A 458 -0.24 3.11 -3.99
N ASN A 459 0.33 3.97 -4.82
CA ASN A 459 0.98 5.21 -4.39
C ASN A 459 -0.04 6.34 -4.23
N VAL A 460 -1.05 6.40 -5.10
CA VAL A 460 -2.15 7.37 -5.03
C VAL A 460 -2.89 7.31 -3.68
N LEU A 461 -3.45 8.44 -3.26
CA LEU A 461 -4.33 8.51 -2.09
C LEU A 461 -5.79 8.40 -2.57
N THR A 462 -6.46 7.31 -2.23
CA THR A 462 -7.82 7.02 -2.69
C THR A 462 -8.85 7.46 -1.66
N ILE A 463 -9.83 8.23 -2.12
CA ILE A 463 -10.81 8.92 -1.28
C ILE A 463 -12.20 8.29 -1.42
N GLY A 464 -12.70 7.73 -0.32
CA GLY A 464 -14.11 7.34 -0.16
C GLY A 464 -14.98 8.52 0.31
N ALA A 465 -16.30 8.37 0.18
CA ALA A 465 -17.27 9.38 0.60
C ALA A 465 -17.96 8.98 1.90
N CYS A 466 -17.73 9.76 2.95
CA CYS A 466 -18.68 9.90 4.06
C CYS A 466 -19.86 10.77 3.63
N GLU A 467 -20.89 10.81 4.45
CA GLU A 467 -21.99 11.74 4.25
C GLU A 467 -21.60 13.21 4.50
N GLY A 468 -22.30 14.14 3.86
CA GLY A 468 -22.25 15.56 4.20
C GLY A 468 -22.83 15.80 5.60
N PRO A 469 -22.29 16.74 6.41
CA PRO A 469 -22.80 17.08 7.75
C PRO A 469 -24.14 17.87 7.77
N GLN A 470 -25.09 17.55 6.86
CA GLN A 470 -26.04 18.53 6.30
C GLN A 470 -27.44 17.90 6.07
N GLN A 471 -28.36 18.01 7.04
CA GLN A 471 -29.73 17.48 6.91
C GLN A 471 -30.75 18.50 6.36
N GLY A 472 -31.75 18.03 5.61
CA GLY A 472 -32.90 18.85 5.19
C GLY A 472 -32.58 19.84 4.06
N VAL A 473 -31.53 19.56 3.30
CA VAL A 473 -30.96 20.41 2.27
C VAL A 473 -30.45 19.53 1.13
N GLY A 474 -30.66 19.94 -0.14
CA GLY A 474 -30.20 19.17 -1.30
C GLY A 474 -31.27 18.26 -1.92
N ILE A 475 -30.97 16.96 -2.06
CA ILE A 475 -32.05 15.97 -1.97
C ILE A 475 -32.61 16.08 -0.56
N LEU A 476 -33.87 16.50 -0.48
CA LEU A 476 -34.63 16.62 0.76
C LEU A 476 -35.21 15.25 1.18
N GLY A 477 -34.37 14.21 1.19
CA GLY A 477 -34.83 12.82 1.25
C GLY A 477 -33.74 11.78 1.50
N ASN A 478 -34.05 10.55 1.10
CA ASN A 478 -33.34 9.32 1.44
C ASN A 478 -32.85 8.57 0.19
N TRP A 479 -32.07 7.51 0.40
CA TRP A 479 -31.43 6.74 -0.68
C TRP A 479 -32.41 6.04 -1.65
N GLU A 480 -33.72 5.95 -1.34
CA GLU A 480 -34.77 5.56 -2.31
C GLU A 480 -34.86 6.51 -3.52
N VAL A 481 -34.36 7.75 -3.43
CA VAL A 481 -34.31 8.66 -4.58
C VAL A 481 -33.38 8.15 -5.69
N PHE A 482 -32.33 7.39 -5.34
CA PHE A 482 -31.42 6.76 -6.30
C PHE A 482 -31.79 5.32 -6.66
N ASP A 483 -32.40 4.59 -5.72
CA ASP A 483 -32.70 3.17 -5.90
C ASP A 483 -34.09 2.77 -5.35
N ARG A 484 -35.14 3.42 -5.85
CA ARG A 484 -36.53 3.13 -5.47
C ARG A 484 -36.92 1.64 -5.58
N ASN A 485 -36.24 0.89 -6.44
CA ASN A 485 -36.54 -0.51 -6.74
C ASN A 485 -35.70 -1.51 -5.92
N GLY A 486 -34.65 -1.07 -5.21
CA GLY A 486 -33.77 -1.95 -4.43
C GLY A 486 -32.80 -2.80 -5.27
N THR A 487 -32.39 -2.32 -6.45
CA THR A 487 -31.46 -3.04 -7.34
C THR A 487 -29.98 -2.88 -6.96
N ARG A 488 -29.63 -1.81 -6.26
CA ARG A 488 -28.29 -1.56 -5.68
C ARG A 488 -28.28 -1.85 -4.19
N PHE A 489 -29.30 -1.41 -3.46
CA PHE A 489 -29.38 -1.44 -2.01
C PHE A 489 -30.60 -2.27 -1.62
N ALA A 490 -30.43 -3.58 -1.48
CA ALA A 490 -31.54 -4.53 -1.40
C ALA A 490 -32.42 -4.33 -0.14
N ASN A 491 -31.80 -3.94 0.98
CA ASN A 491 -32.47 -3.70 2.26
C ASN A 491 -33.29 -2.37 2.23
N PRO A 492 -34.62 -2.39 2.48
CA PRO A 492 -35.44 -1.17 2.49
C PRO A 492 -35.06 -0.15 3.57
N GLN A 493 -34.66 -0.60 4.75
CA GLN A 493 -34.19 0.30 5.83
C GLN A 493 -32.93 1.06 5.40
N THR A 494 -31.97 0.39 4.74
CA THR A 494 -30.81 1.03 4.10
C THR A 494 -31.22 2.13 3.11
N ARG A 495 -32.29 1.92 2.34
CA ARG A 495 -32.77 2.94 1.41
C ARG A 495 -33.53 4.08 2.09
N SER A 496 -34.12 3.82 3.25
CA SER A 496 -34.84 4.82 4.04
C SER A 496 -33.93 5.78 4.82
N ASP A 497 -32.64 5.46 4.97
CA ASP A 497 -31.63 6.33 5.58
C ASP A 497 -31.49 7.67 4.84
N ALA A 498 -31.21 8.74 5.58
CA ALA A 498 -30.87 10.04 4.98
C ALA A 498 -29.60 9.94 4.11
N ILE A 499 -29.53 10.77 3.07
CA ILE A 499 -28.34 10.88 2.19
C ILE A 499 -27.24 11.74 2.82
N SER A 500 -27.59 12.57 3.79
CA SER A 500 -26.70 13.50 4.48
C SER A 500 -27.22 13.79 5.89
N GLY A 501 -26.30 14.21 6.76
CA GLY A 501 -26.57 14.60 8.14
C GLY A 501 -25.44 14.17 9.07
N GLU A 502 -25.03 12.91 8.93
CA GLU A 502 -24.21 12.18 9.90
C GLU A 502 -22.84 11.85 9.26
N PRO A 503 -21.86 12.78 9.29
CA PRO A 503 -20.62 12.65 8.52
C PRO A 503 -19.69 11.51 8.99
N GLU A 504 -20.04 10.79 10.05
CA GLU A 504 -19.43 9.54 10.51
C GLU A 504 -19.99 8.30 9.80
N HIS A 505 -21.03 8.41 8.99
CA HIS A 505 -21.53 7.31 8.16
C HIS A 505 -20.93 7.35 6.75
N ILE A 506 -20.80 6.17 6.13
CA ILE A 506 -20.39 6.03 4.73
C ILE A 506 -21.57 6.36 3.80
N ALA A 507 -21.34 7.14 2.74
CA ALA A 507 -22.33 7.38 1.70
C ALA A 507 -22.51 6.11 0.85
N LEU A 508 -23.76 5.66 0.64
CA LEU A 508 -24.02 4.31 0.13
C LEU A 508 -23.50 4.02 -1.29
N PHE A 509 -23.27 5.04 -2.12
CA PHE A 509 -22.63 4.84 -3.42
C PHE A 509 -21.12 4.57 -3.34
N SER A 510 -20.46 4.91 -2.23
CA SER A 510 -19.00 5.02 -2.12
C SER A 510 -18.33 3.68 -2.41
N SER A 511 -17.65 3.57 -3.55
CA SER A 511 -17.00 2.34 -3.97
C SER A 511 -15.98 1.83 -2.94
N THR A 512 -16.01 0.52 -2.78
CA THR A 512 -15.34 -0.26 -1.74
C THR A 512 -14.19 -1.07 -2.31
N GLY A 513 -13.14 -1.25 -1.52
CA GLY A 513 -12.16 -2.30 -1.72
C GLY A 513 -12.67 -3.67 -1.25
N PRO A 514 -11.76 -4.62 -0.97
CA PRO A 514 -10.33 -4.54 -1.27
C PRO A 514 -10.07 -4.45 -2.78
N THR A 515 -8.84 -4.16 -3.18
CA THR A 515 -8.40 -4.39 -4.57
C THR A 515 -8.42 -5.90 -4.88
N ARG A 516 -8.28 -6.28 -6.16
CA ARG A 516 -8.26 -7.71 -6.56
C ARG A 516 -7.11 -8.51 -5.95
N ASP A 517 -6.02 -7.85 -5.56
CA ASP A 517 -4.89 -8.44 -4.83
C ASP A 517 -5.00 -8.35 -3.29
N GLY A 518 -6.11 -7.80 -2.77
CA GLY A 518 -6.42 -7.79 -1.34
C GLY A 518 -6.01 -6.54 -0.56
N ARG A 519 -5.49 -5.49 -1.23
CA ARG A 519 -5.10 -4.24 -0.57
C ARG A 519 -6.30 -3.45 -0.07
N MET A 520 -6.08 -2.72 1.02
CA MET A 520 -7.05 -1.86 1.68
C MET A 520 -7.20 -0.55 0.89
N LYS A 521 -8.41 -0.33 0.37
CA LYS A 521 -8.82 0.87 -0.38
C LYS A 521 -10.31 1.13 -0.08
N PRO A 522 -10.79 2.39 -0.06
CA PRO A 522 -10.00 3.64 -0.02
C PRO A 522 -9.07 3.69 1.20
N GLU A 523 -8.05 4.55 1.24
CA GLU A 523 -7.24 4.71 2.46
C GLU A 523 -7.92 5.61 3.51
N ILE A 524 -8.71 6.58 3.08
CA ILE A 524 -9.46 7.51 3.95
C ILE A 524 -10.77 7.91 3.29
N CYS A 525 -11.67 8.49 4.10
CA CYS A 525 -12.88 9.14 3.60
C CYS A 525 -12.90 10.64 3.92
N PHE A 526 -13.68 11.39 3.14
CA PHE A 526 -14.10 12.76 3.44
C PHE A 526 -15.62 12.90 3.22
N PRO A 527 -16.28 13.90 3.81
CA PRO A 527 -17.66 14.22 3.45
C PRO A 527 -17.82 14.34 1.93
N GLY A 528 -18.88 13.78 1.39
CA GLY A 528 -19.04 13.59 -0.06
C GLY A 528 -20.48 13.47 -0.52
N THR A 529 -21.48 13.84 0.29
CA THR A 529 -22.85 14.08 -0.17
C THR A 529 -23.25 15.52 0.13
N ASN A 530 -24.10 16.08 -0.72
CA ASN A 530 -24.75 17.36 -0.53
C ASN A 530 -23.82 18.60 -0.30
N LEU A 531 -22.60 18.66 -0.85
CA LEU A 531 -21.60 19.68 -0.48
C LEU A 531 -21.55 20.93 -1.38
N ALA A 532 -21.50 22.13 -0.80
CA ALA A 532 -21.57 23.42 -1.53
C ALA A 532 -20.32 23.82 -2.34
N ALA A 533 -20.48 24.23 -3.62
CA ALA A 533 -19.43 24.91 -4.39
C ALA A 533 -19.94 25.68 -5.63
N PRO A 534 -19.11 26.55 -6.24
CA PRO A 534 -19.38 27.22 -7.51
C PRO A 534 -20.03 26.34 -8.59
N ARG A 535 -21.01 26.92 -9.27
CA ARG A 535 -21.72 26.34 -10.41
C ARG A 535 -21.21 26.97 -11.69
N SER A 536 -20.99 26.16 -12.73
CA SER A 536 -20.69 26.69 -14.06
C SER A 536 -21.81 27.62 -14.55
N GLN A 537 -21.43 28.79 -15.05
CA GLN A 537 -22.30 29.77 -15.68
C GLN A 537 -22.82 29.29 -17.04
N LYS A 538 -22.18 28.26 -17.63
CA LYS A 538 -22.52 27.72 -18.95
C LYS A 538 -23.62 26.66 -18.90
N ILE A 539 -23.68 25.87 -17.82
CA ILE A 539 -24.69 24.83 -17.65
C ILE A 539 -26.08 25.42 -17.37
N ARG A 540 -27.12 24.63 -17.72
CA ARG A 540 -28.52 24.89 -17.34
C ARG A 540 -29.05 23.96 -16.25
N THR A 541 -28.34 22.86 -15.98
CA THR A 541 -28.64 21.93 -14.89
C THR A 541 -28.50 22.61 -13.53
N ALA A 542 -29.21 22.06 -12.55
CA ALA A 542 -29.29 22.61 -11.20
C ALA A 542 -29.11 21.52 -10.14
N GLY A 543 -28.59 20.36 -10.53
CA GLY A 543 -28.69 19.14 -9.74
C GLY A 543 -30.08 18.88 -9.20
N TRP A 544 -30.15 18.41 -7.95
CA TRP A 544 -31.38 18.24 -7.20
C TRP A 544 -32.03 19.54 -6.67
N GLY A 545 -31.32 20.68 -6.60
CA GLY A 545 -31.96 21.94 -6.17
C GLY A 545 -31.08 23.13 -5.78
N TRP A 546 -30.69 23.95 -6.77
CA TRP A 546 -30.21 25.37 -6.72
C TRP A 546 -29.73 26.04 -5.44
N ALA A 547 -28.54 26.66 -5.48
CA ALA A 547 -27.92 27.28 -4.30
C ALA A 547 -28.03 28.79 -4.11
N SER A 548 -28.10 29.21 -2.85
CA SER A 548 -28.34 30.59 -2.43
C SER A 548 -27.04 31.30 -2.02
N PRO A 549 -26.56 32.30 -2.76
CA PRO A 549 -27.31 33.08 -3.74
C PRO A 549 -27.32 32.47 -5.15
N MET A 550 -28.52 32.32 -5.72
CA MET A 550 -28.71 31.83 -7.09
C MET A 550 -28.27 32.90 -8.10
N PRO A 551 -27.81 32.52 -9.31
CA PRO A 551 -27.58 31.16 -9.81
C PRO A 551 -26.11 30.70 -9.62
N TRP A 552 -25.37 31.32 -8.71
CA TRP A 552 -23.89 31.28 -8.66
C TRP A 552 -23.33 29.94 -8.17
N TYR A 553 -24.02 29.33 -7.23
CA TYR A 553 -23.57 28.09 -6.62
C TYR A 553 -24.47 26.94 -7.02
N MET A 554 -23.96 25.75 -6.77
CA MET A 554 -24.76 24.57 -6.59
C MET A 554 -24.13 23.81 -5.40
N TYR A 555 -24.53 22.58 -5.19
CA TYR A 555 -23.86 21.69 -4.27
C TYR A 555 -23.61 20.31 -4.97
N MET A 556 -22.66 19.45 -4.60
CA MET A 556 -22.48 18.14 -5.25
C MET A 556 -22.17 16.98 -4.30
N GLY A 557 -22.32 15.75 -4.81
CA GLY A 557 -22.27 14.53 -4.02
C GLY A 557 -21.78 13.35 -4.87
N GLY A 558 -20.78 12.66 -4.36
CA GLY A 558 -19.96 11.66 -5.02
C GLY A 558 -18.60 11.52 -4.32
N THR A 559 -17.89 10.41 -4.55
CA THR A 559 -16.47 10.31 -4.17
C THR A 559 -15.62 11.38 -4.86
N SER A 560 -16.07 11.86 -6.02
CA SER A 560 -15.60 13.06 -6.71
C SER A 560 -15.53 14.30 -5.80
N GLN A 561 -16.59 14.61 -5.06
CA GLN A 561 -16.64 15.80 -4.19
C GLN A 561 -15.85 15.59 -2.90
N ALA A 562 -15.87 14.38 -2.34
CA ALA A 562 -14.95 14.01 -1.26
C ALA A 562 -13.48 14.20 -1.68
N THR A 563 -13.13 13.93 -2.94
CA THR A 563 -11.77 14.15 -3.49
C THR A 563 -11.43 15.64 -3.64
N GLY A 564 -12.41 16.48 -4.04
CA GLY A 564 -12.25 17.94 -4.04
C GLY A 564 -11.99 18.52 -2.64
N VAL A 565 -12.74 18.04 -1.64
CA VAL A 565 -12.50 18.37 -0.22
C VAL A 565 -11.12 17.90 0.23
N ALA A 566 -10.75 16.66 -0.09
CA ALA A 566 -9.44 16.08 0.24
C ALA A 566 -8.28 16.91 -0.34
N GLY A 567 -8.40 17.38 -1.59
CA GLY A 567 -7.39 18.24 -2.22
C GLY A 567 -7.17 19.55 -1.48
N GLY A 568 -8.25 20.24 -1.09
CA GLY A 568 -8.16 21.46 -0.29
C GLY A 568 -7.59 21.22 1.11
N VAL A 569 -8.00 20.15 1.80
CA VAL A 569 -7.43 19.76 3.10
C VAL A 569 -5.94 19.40 2.99
N ALA A 570 -5.53 18.72 1.92
CA ALA A 570 -4.13 18.44 1.63
C ALA A 570 -3.33 19.74 1.40
N GLY A 571 -3.91 20.75 0.74
CA GLY A 571 -3.32 22.08 0.59
C GLY A 571 -3.09 22.79 1.93
N LEU A 572 -4.11 22.84 2.80
CA LEU A 572 -3.98 23.41 4.16
C LEU A 572 -2.90 22.70 4.98
N LEU A 573 -2.86 21.38 4.92
CA LEU A 573 -1.92 20.55 5.66
C LEU A 573 -0.48 20.71 5.14
N ARG A 574 -0.31 20.81 3.82
CA ARG A 574 0.98 21.07 3.19
C ARG A 574 1.53 22.44 3.55
N GLN A 575 0.69 23.48 3.55
CA GLN A 575 1.04 24.82 4.06
C GLN A 575 1.57 24.73 5.50
N ALA A 576 0.79 24.13 6.42
CA ALA A 576 1.15 24.05 7.84
C ALA A 576 2.50 23.36 8.09
N TRP A 577 2.75 22.22 7.42
CA TRP A 577 4.02 21.50 7.54
C TRP A 577 5.18 22.19 6.83
N ARG A 578 4.94 22.90 5.71
CA ARG A 578 5.93 23.73 5.04
C ARG A 578 6.43 24.87 5.93
N GLU A 579 5.50 25.55 6.60
CA GLU A 579 5.81 26.65 7.51
C GLU A 579 6.53 26.17 8.78
N HIS A 580 6.09 25.03 9.36
CA HIS A 580 6.73 24.44 10.53
C HIS A 580 8.15 23.90 10.27
N LEU A 581 8.40 23.28 9.12
CA LEU A 581 9.69 22.65 8.79
C LEU A 581 10.65 23.55 7.99
N GLY A 582 10.18 24.72 7.52
CA GLY A 582 10.90 25.55 6.55
C GLY A 582 11.05 24.92 5.16
N LYS A 583 10.41 23.77 4.92
CA LYS A 583 10.38 23.04 3.64
C LYS A 583 9.07 22.25 3.53
N ALA A 584 8.51 22.14 2.33
CA ALA A 584 7.29 21.35 2.13
C ALA A 584 7.57 19.83 2.33
N PRO A 585 6.61 19.06 2.87
CA PRO A 585 6.70 17.61 2.95
C PRO A 585 6.59 16.95 1.58
N SER A 586 7.13 15.73 1.43
CA SER A 586 6.90 14.88 0.26
C SER A 586 5.42 14.50 0.09
N GLY A 587 5.02 14.08 -1.12
CA GLY A 587 3.65 13.64 -1.36
C GLY A 587 3.29 12.38 -0.57
N CYS A 588 4.26 11.45 -0.45
CA CYS A 588 4.12 10.28 0.42
C CYS A 588 3.97 10.67 1.90
N ALA A 589 4.63 11.75 2.34
CA ALA A 589 4.45 12.27 3.70
C ALA A 589 3.08 12.92 3.90
N LEU A 590 2.58 13.65 2.91
CA LEU A 590 1.24 14.23 2.96
C LEU A 590 0.16 13.13 2.98
N LYS A 591 0.34 12.05 2.23
CA LYS A 591 -0.47 10.81 2.33
C LYS A 591 -0.41 10.21 3.75
N ALA A 592 0.78 10.01 4.30
CA ALA A 592 0.95 9.42 5.64
C ALA A 592 0.31 10.29 6.75
N LEU A 593 0.44 11.62 6.67
CA LEU A 593 -0.18 12.56 7.61
C LEU A 593 -1.71 12.45 7.60
N LEU A 594 -2.34 12.51 6.42
CA LEU A 594 -3.80 12.39 6.27
C LEU A 594 -4.33 11.04 6.78
N CYS A 595 -3.59 9.95 6.52
CA CYS A 595 -3.89 8.60 7.03
C CYS A 595 -3.65 8.45 8.54
N SER A 596 -2.89 9.33 9.21
CA SER A 596 -2.61 9.29 10.66
C SER A 596 -3.65 10.01 11.53
N ALA A 597 -4.58 10.69 10.89
CA ALA A 597 -5.38 11.76 11.49
C ALA A 597 -6.87 11.56 11.19
N THR A 598 -7.38 10.37 11.48
CA THR A 598 -8.76 10.01 11.14
C THR A 598 -9.67 9.87 12.37
N GLU A 599 -10.95 9.78 12.11
CA GLU A 599 -12.01 9.36 13.02
C GLU A 599 -12.74 8.15 12.42
N PRO A 600 -13.21 7.19 13.25
CA PRO A 600 -13.93 6.02 12.75
C PRO A 600 -15.15 6.42 11.93
N VAL A 601 -15.33 5.79 10.77
CA VAL A 601 -16.61 5.78 10.05
C VAL A 601 -17.36 4.54 10.52
N VAL A 602 -18.62 4.68 10.90
CA VAL A 602 -19.39 3.67 11.65
C VAL A 602 -20.54 3.07 10.86
N SER A 603 -21.01 1.89 11.28
CA SER A 603 -22.15 1.21 10.67
C SER A 603 -23.49 1.81 11.10
N ARG A 604 -24.37 2.06 10.13
CA ARG A 604 -25.76 2.54 10.36
C ARG A 604 -26.65 1.54 11.11
N SER A 605 -26.16 0.32 11.35
CA SER A 605 -26.84 -0.79 12.04
C SER A 605 -26.47 -0.91 13.52
N GLU A 606 -25.21 -0.66 13.89
CA GLU A 606 -24.68 -0.99 15.21
C GLU A 606 -23.78 0.10 15.83
N GLY A 607 -23.38 1.13 15.07
CA GLY A 607 -22.40 2.13 15.53
C GLY A 607 -20.96 1.61 15.61
N ASN A 608 -20.71 0.37 15.21
CA ASN A 608 -19.39 -0.24 15.16
C ASN A 608 -18.56 0.37 14.00
N PRO A 609 -17.23 0.58 14.17
CA PRO A 609 -16.36 1.01 13.07
C PRO A 609 -16.45 0.07 11.86
N LEU A 610 -16.59 0.64 10.68
CA LEU A 610 -16.65 -0.12 9.42
C LEU A 610 -15.30 -0.79 9.10
N PRO A 611 -15.32 -1.92 8.38
CA PRO A 611 -14.11 -2.54 7.87
C PRO A 611 -13.24 -1.57 7.05
N VAL A 612 -11.92 -1.73 7.17
CA VAL A 612 -10.90 -0.91 6.48
C VAL A 612 -10.94 -1.00 4.94
N TRP A 613 -11.70 -1.94 4.37
CA TRP A 613 -11.96 -2.02 2.92
C TRP A 613 -13.24 -1.29 2.48
N ILE A 614 -14.05 -0.77 3.42
CA ILE A 614 -15.17 0.13 3.14
C ILE A 614 -14.75 1.58 3.34
N ALA A 615 -14.15 1.90 4.50
CA ALA A 615 -13.88 3.27 4.93
C ALA A 615 -12.39 3.62 5.08
N GLY A 616 -11.48 2.71 4.72
CA GLY A 616 -10.05 2.89 4.98
C GLY A 616 -9.74 3.00 6.47
N TYR A 617 -8.81 3.88 6.82
CA TYR A 617 -8.55 4.28 8.20
C TYR A 617 -9.62 5.19 8.80
N GLY A 618 -10.65 5.57 8.03
CA GLY A 618 -11.77 6.40 8.45
C GLY A 618 -11.78 7.81 7.86
N ARG A 619 -12.62 8.70 8.40
CA ARG A 619 -12.76 10.09 7.96
C ARG A 619 -11.54 10.89 8.39
N SER A 620 -10.80 11.51 7.46
CA SER A 620 -9.65 12.35 7.83
C SER A 620 -10.10 13.70 8.43
N TYR A 621 -9.38 14.16 9.46
CA TYR A 621 -9.71 15.33 10.28
C TYR A 621 -8.46 16.17 10.52
N LEU A 622 -8.38 17.32 9.86
CA LEU A 622 -7.16 18.11 9.68
C LEU A 622 -6.42 18.40 10.99
N GLN A 623 -7.13 18.76 12.06
CA GLN A 623 -6.50 19.16 13.32
C GLN A 623 -5.54 18.08 13.86
N LYS A 624 -5.90 16.80 13.72
CA LYS A 624 -5.10 15.67 14.21
C LYS A 624 -3.88 15.35 13.32
N ALA A 625 -3.71 16.04 12.19
CA ALA A 625 -2.57 15.92 11.29
C ALA A 625 -1.54 17.06 11.44
N LEU A 626 -1.87 18.11 12.20
CA LEU A 626 -1.09 19.35 12.25
C LEU A 626 0.28 19.17 12.96
N PRO A 627 1.24 20.06 12.68
CA PRO A 627 2.41 20.26 13.54
C PRO A 627 2.01 20.36 15.01
N GLY A 628 2.74 19.68 15.89
CA GLY A 628 2.43 19.63 17.32
C GLY A 628 1.49 18.48 17.74
N GLU A 629 0.57 18.05 16.88
CA GLU A 629 -0.25 16.82 17.09
C GLU A 629 0.45 15.56 16.55
N ARG A 630 1.32 15.72 15.55
CA ARG A 630 2.12 14.65 14.95
C ARG A 630 3.60 14.99 14.91
N VAL A 631 4.42 13.95 14.86
CA VAL A 631 5.82 14.00 14.42
C VAL A 631 5.90 13.37 13.03
N LEU A 632 6.56 14.04 12.09
CA LEU A 632 6.83 13.57 10.74
C LEU A 632 8.31 13.25 10.57
N LEU A 633 8.63 12.02 10.19
CA LEU A 633 9.93 11.61 9.68
C LEU A 633 9.80 11.32 8.18
N ASP A 634 10.01 12.36 7.38
CA ASP A 634 9.96 12.30 5.91
C ASP A 634 11.29 11.73 5.36
N ASN A 635 11.26 10.49 4.86
CA ASN A 635 12.40 9.80 4.26
C ASN A 635 13.68 9.70 5.16
N PRO A 636 13.58 9.20 6.42
CA PRO A 636 14.68 9.24 7.40
C PRO A 636 15.78 8.22 7.13
N LYS A 637 15.49 7.13 6.40
CA LYS A 637 16.43 6.10 5.96
C LYS A 637 15.90 5.45 4.68
N LYS A 638 16.79 4.92 3.84
CA LYS A 638 16.43 3.93 2.80
C LYS A 638 16.85 2.52 3.25
N LEU A 639 16.03 1.52 2.97
CA LEU A 639 16.21 0.13 3.42
C LEU A 639 16.45 -0.82 2.23
N ASN A 640 17.28 -1.83 2.43
CA ASN A 640 17.40 -3.02 1.57
C ASN A 640 16.71 -4.24 2.21
N THR A 641 16.66 -5.38 1.52
CA THR A 641 16.29 -6.67 2.14
C THR A 641 17.17 -6.93 3.37
N GLY A 642 16.56 -7.13 4.53
CA GLY A 642 17.24 -7.38 5.81
C GLY A 642 17.66 -6.14 6.60
N ASP A 643 17.57 -4.92 6.04
CA ASP A 643 17.77 -3.68 6.80
C ASP A 643 16.61 -3.46 7.78
N ARG A 644 16.90 -2.77 8.90
CA ARG A 644 15.85 -2.15 9.74
C ARG A 644 16.13 -0.69 10.04
N TYR A 645 15.08 0.03 10.39
CA TYR A 645 15.12 1.30 11.11
C TYR A 645 14.50 1.08 12.49
N GLU A 646 15.07 1.70 13.53
CA GLU A 646 14.68 1.52 14.93
C GLU A 646 14.64 2.88 15.63
N MET A 647 13.56 3.13 16.37
CA MET A 647 13.39 4.34 17.17
C MET A 647 12.83 3.94 18.54
N GLN A 648 13.55 4.26 19.61
CA GLN A 648 13.11 3.99 20.98
C GLN A 648 12.52 5.24 21.62
N PHE A 649 11.44 5.08 22.37
CA PHE A 649 10.83 6.13 23.18
C PHE A 649 10.32 5.53 24.50
N GLY A 650 9.84 6.38 25.39
CA GLY A 650 9.15 5.92 26.60
C GLY A 650 8.08 6.90 27.03
N LEU A 651 7.04 6.35 27.68
CA LEU A 651 5.83 7.06 28.06
C LEU A 651 5.73 7.11 29.59
N LYS A 652 5.40 8.29 30.15
CA LYS A 652 5.21 8.47 31.60
C LYS A 652 3.79 8.16 32.08
N ARG A 653 2.82 8.10 31.15
CA ARG A 653 1.40 7.85 31.40
C ARG A 653 0.77 7.13 30.22
N ARG A 654 -0.41 6.54 30.42
CA ARG A 654 -1.21 5.95 29.34
C ARG A 654 -1.63 7.02 28.33
N VAL A 655 -1.45 6.76 27.04
CA VAL A 655 -1.83 7.67 25.94
C VAL A 655 -2.28 6.91 24.68
N PRO A 656 -3.30 7.42 23.94
CA PRO A 656 -3.57 6.99 22.58
C PRO A 656 -2.40 7.32 21.64
N PHE A 657 -1.89 6.30 20.97
CA PHE A 657 -0.79 6.36 20.03
C PHE A 657 -1.25 5.88 18.65
N VAL A 658 -1.08 6.73 17.66
CA VAL A 658 -1.22 6.39 16.24
C VAL A 658 0.17 6.44 15.62
N VAL A 659 0.51 5.45 14.80
CA VAL A 659 1.67 5.52 13.91
C VAL A 659 1.30 4.99 12.52
N VAL A 660 1.73 5.70 11.48
CA VAL A 660 1.57 5.35 10.07
C VAL A 660 2.94 5.27 9.40
N LEU A 661 3.24 4.10 8.85
CA LEU A 661 4.27 3.88 7.85
C LEU A 661 3.63 4.02 6.46
N SER A 662 4.27 4.74 5.54
CA SER A 662 3.87 4.73 4.13
C SER A 662 5.10 4.79 3.23
N TRP A 663 5.01 4.19 2.05
CA TRP A 663 5.99 4.40 0.99
C TRP A 663 5.31 4.45 -0.38
N TYR A 664 5.93 5.16 -1.31
CA TYR A 664 5.67 4.95 -2.73
C TYR A 664 6.46 3.72 -3.16
N ASP A 665 5.72 2.69 -3.56
CA ASP A 665 6.20 1.37 -3.98
C ASP A 665 6.42 1.40 -5.51
N PRO A 666 7.41 0.69 -6.05
CA PRO A 666 7.57 0.59 -7.51
C PRO A 666 6.30 0.08 -8.18
N PRO A 667 5.99 0.52 -9.41
CA PRO A 667 4.74 0.19 -10.07
C PRO A 667 4.62 -1.33 -10.33
N GLY A 668 3.41 -1.86 -10.25
CA GLY A 668 3.14 -3.31 -10.33
C GLY A 668 1.84 -3.70 -9.63
N GLU A 669 1.20 -4.78 -10.08
CA GLU A 669 -0.17 -5.16 -9.66
C GLU A 669 -0.32 -5.38 -8.15
N THR A 670 0.75 -5.87 -7.53
CA THR A 670 0.88 -6.24 -6.12
C THR A 670 2.03 -5.47 -5.49
N LEU A 671 2.22 -5.62 -4.18
CA LEU A 671 3.32 -5.01 -3.44
C LEU A 671 4.68 -5.55 -3.91
N VAL A 672 5.57 -4.66 -4.37
CA VAL A 672 6.90 -5.00 -4.91
C VAL A 672 7.94 -4.99 -3.80
N ASN A 673 8.07 -3.89 -3.06
CA ASN A 673 8.95 -3.77 -1.90
C ASN A 673 8.12 -3.91 -0.62
N GLN A 674 8.41 -4.95 0.16
CA GLN A 674 7.68 -5.28 1.38
C GLN A 674 8.41 -4.72 2.59
N LEU A 675 7.86 -3.65 3.16
CA LEU A 675 8.25 -3.12 4.47
C LEU A 675 7.19 -3.50 5.51
N HIS A 676 7.62 -3.69 6.77
CA HIS A 676 6.70 -3.98 7.87
C HIS A 676 6.92 -3.01 9.04
N LEU A 677 5.82 -2.41 9.49
CA LEU A 677 5.73 -1.62 10.71
C LEU A 677 5.49 -2.55 11.92
N GLN A 678 6.32 -2.43 12.95
CA GLN A 678 6.17 -3.14 14.22
C GLN A 678 6.38 -2.18 15.39
N LEU A 679 5.56 -2.31 16.43
CA LEU A 679 5.76 -1.62 17.71
C LEU A 679 5.87 -2.66 18.82
N LEU A 680 6.96 -2.58 19.58
CA LEU A 680 7.25 -3.42 20.74
C LEU A 680 7.19 -2.60 22.02
N GLY A 681 6.69 -3.19 23.10
CA GLY A 681 6.82 -2.73 24.48
C GLY A 681 6.84 -3.92 25.43
N GLU A 682 7.13 -3.69 26.71
CA GLU A 682 7.43 -4.74 27.71
C GLU A 682 6.44 -5.92 27.76
N ASN A 683 5.15 -5.66 27.51
CA ASN A 683 4.08 -6.66 27.52
C ASN A 683 3.17 -6.57 26.27
N CYS A 684 3.66 -6.04 25.14
CA CYS A 684 2.85 -5.86 23.94
C CYS A 684 3.65 -5.84 22.63
N GLU A 685 3.06 -6.44 21.60
CA GLU A 685 3.54 -6.41 20.22
C GLU A 685 2.36 -6.02 19.32
N TYR A 686 2.61 -5.07 18.41
CA TYR A 686 1.67 -4.64 17.39
C TYR A 686 2.35 -4.65 16.02
N TRP A 687 1.61 -5.05 14.99
CA TRP A 687 2.03 -4.99 13.59
C TRP A 687 1.10 -4.05 12.81
N GLY A 688 1.65 -3.42 11.77
CA GLY A 688 0.89 -2.55 10.87
C GLY A 688 -0.37 -3.21 10.32
N ASN A 689 -1.48 -2.47 10.31
CA ASN A 689 -2.83 -2.89 9.90
C ASN A 689 -3.42 -4.09 10.68
N HIS A 690 -2.87 -4.41 11.86
CA HIS A 690 -3.38 -5.45 12.74
C HIS A 690 -3.71 -4.93 14.16
N LEU A 691 -4.81 -5.42 14.71
CA LEU A 691 -5.21 -5.16 16.10
C LEU A 691 -4.26 -5.85 17.09
N SER A 692 -4.26 -5.41 18.35
CA SER A 692 -3.57 -6.09 19.46
C SER A 692 -3.86 -7.61 19.46
N ASN A 693 -2.80 -8.42 19.64
CA ASN A 693 -2.80 -9.89 19.53
C ASN A 693 -2.88 -10.46 18.10
N GLY A 694 -2.88 -9.60 17.07
CA GLY A 694 -2.71 -9.99 15.67
C GLY A 694 -1.24 -10.26 15.32
N ASN A 695 -0.72 -11.43 15.71
CA ASN A 695 0.69 -11.81 15.51
C ASN A 695 1.01 -12.17 14.04
N ARG A 696 0.86 -11.22 13.11
CA ARG A 696 1.24 -11.37 11.70
C ARG A 696 1.62 -10.03 11.09
N GLN A 697 2.48 -10.08 10.07
CA GLN A 697 2.87 -8.96 9.22
C GLN A 697 1.84 -8.72 8.11
N ASP A 698 1.58 -7.45 7.77
CA ASP A 698 0.91 -7.07 6.54
C ASP A 698 1.85 -7.29 5.34
N MET A 699 1.42 -8.11 4.38
CA MET A 699 2.19 -8.50 3.20
C MET A 699 1.74 -7.79 1.91
N LEU A 700 0.72 -6.92 1.98
CA LEU A 700 -0.02 -6.40 0.84
C LEU A 700 0.03 -4.87 0.74
N ASN A 701 -0.01 -4.14 1.86
CA ASN A 701 -0.24 -2.69 1.85
C ASN A 701 1.06 -1.89 2.01
N ASN A 702 1.27 -0.92 1.11
CA ASN A 702 2.33 0.10 1.16
C ASN A 702 1.98 1.30 2.07
N THR A 703 0.87 1.21 2.79
CA THR A 703 0.53 2.06 3.93
C THR A 703 0.08 1.15 5.06
N GLN A 704 0.64 1.36 6.25
CA GLN A 704 0.46 0.51 7.42
C GLN A 704 0.28 1.39 8.66
N ARG A 705 -0.81 1.16 9.40
CA ARG A 705 -1.14 1.92 10.61
C ARG A 705 -1.22 1.03 11.84
N ILE A 706 -0.77 1.54 12.99
CA ILE A 706 -1.06 0.97 14.31
C ILE A 706 -1.82 2.02 15.10
N ASP A 707 -2.96 1.62 15.65
CA ASP A 707 -3.73 2.34 16.66
C ASP A 707 -3.62 1.57 17.97
N ALA A 708 -3.07 2.19 19.01
CA ALA A 708 -2.84 1.53 20.30
C ALA A 708 -3.03 2.49 21.47
N ASP A 709 -3.65 2.03 22.56
CA ASP A 709 -3.66 2.76 23.83
C ASP A 709 -2.51 2.25 24.71
N LEU A 710 -1.35 2.90 24.58
CA LEU A 710 -0.10 2.50 25.19
C LEU A 710 -0.04 2.93 26.65
N GLY A 711 0.53 2.09 27.52
CA GLY A 711 0.72 2.40 28.94
C GLY A 711 1.94 3.29 29.19
N ALA A 712 2.23 3.52 30.48
CA ALA A 712 3.57 3.98 30.85
C ALA A 712 4.57 2.82 30.68
N GLY A 713 5.79 3.10 30.21
CA GLY A 713 6.81 2.08 29.92
C GLY A 713 7.75 2.51 28.78
N ARG A 714 8.68 1.62 28.40
CA ARG A 714 9.56 1.81 27.23
C ARG A 714 9.04 1.06 26.00
N TYR A 715 9.24 1.68 24.84
CA TYR A 715 8.71 1.23 23.55
C TYR A 715 9.77 1.34 22.45
N THR A 716 9.77 0.38 21.54
CA THR A 716 10.65 0.33 20.37
C THR A 716 9.81 0.21 19.11
N LEU A 717 9.86 1.24 18.28
CA LEU A 717 9.24 1.31 16.97
C LEU A 717 10.24 0.84 15.91
N LEU A 718 9.80 -0.09 15.05
CA LEU A 718 10.63 -0.73 14.04
C LEU A 718 9.98 -0.62 12.67
N VAL A 719 10.81 -0.34 11.66
CA VAL A 719 10.45 -0.50 10.24
C VAL A 719 11.44 -1.49 9.64
N HIS A 720 10.94 -2.67 9.27
CA HIS A 720 11.74 -3.76 8.69
C HIS A 720 11.68 -3.72 7.17
N GLY A 721 12.84 -3.76 6.50
CA GLY A 721 12.94 -4.00 5.07
C GLY A 721 12.91 -5.50 4.77
N HIS A 722 11.73 -6.12 4.93
CA HIS A 722 11.60 -7.58 4.89
C HIS A 722 12.01 -8.18 3.55
N ASN A 723 11.58 -7.58 2.44
CA ASN A 723 11.90 -8.03 1.09
C ASN A 723 11.87 -6.82 0.15
N ILE A 724 13.03 -6.32 -0.26
CA ILE A 724 13.13 -5.09 -1.06
C ILE A 724 13.86 -5.42 -2.38
N PRO A 725 13.16 -6.12 -3.31
CA PRO A 725 13.75 -6.55 -4.57
C PRO A 725 14.06 -5.39 -5.52
N GLN A 726 13.37 -4.24 -5.43
CA GLN A 726 13.66 -3.00 -6.18
C GLN A 726 14.04 -1.87 -5.21
N GLY A 727 15.10 -2.09 -4.44
CA GLY A 727 15.61 -1.17 -3.42
C GLY A 727 16.80 -0.30 -3.85
N PRO A 728 17.30 0.57 -2.94
CA PRO A 728 16.84 0.72 -1.56
C PRO A 728 15.58 1.59 -1.44
N GLN A 729 14.56 1.08 -0.73
CA GLN A 729 13.25 1.73 -0.58
C GLN A 729 13.33 2.83 0.48
N SER A 730 12.88 4.03 0.12
CA SER A 730 12.66 5.14 1.06
C SER A 730 11.25 5.04 1.66
N PHE A 731 11.03 5.48 2.90
CA PHE A 731 9.71 5.43 3.54
C PHE A 731 9.45 6.69 4.37
N VAL A 732 8.18 6.95 4.68
CA VAL A 732 7.77 8.00 5.62
C VAL A 732 7.15 7.36 6.86
N LEU A 733 7.43 7.94 8.02
CA LEU A 733 6.87 7.54 9.31
C LEU A 733 6.23 8.76 9.99
N VAL A 734 4.94 8.67 10.29
CA VAL A 734 4.18 9.69 11.02
C VAL A 734 3.65 9.09 12.31
N PHE A 735 3.77 9.76 13.45
CA PHE A 735 3.24 9.26 14.72
C PHE A 735 2.71 10.36 15.64
N SER A 736 1.85 10.00 16.60
CA SER A 736 1.34 10.91 17.66
C SER A 736 2.51 11.64 18.32
N ASN A 737 2.39 12.96 18.51
CA ASN A 737 3.40 13.69 19.27
C ASN A 737 3.37 13.27 20.75
N LEU A 738 4.52 12.84 21.27
CA LEU A 738 4.68 12.36 22.63
C LEU A 738 5.26 13.48 23.48
N ALA A 739 4.40 14.27 24.12
CA ALA A 739 4.79 15.52 24.80
C ALA A 739 5.88 15.38 25.90
N GLU A 740 6.07 14.18 26.46
CA GLU A 740 7.12 13.89 27.43
C GLU A 740 7.77 12.53 27.15
N PRO A 741 8.67 12.44 26.14
CA PRO A 741 9.41 11.21 25.91
C PRO A 741 10.36 10.99 27.08
N ILE A 742 10.47 9.75 27.56
CA ILE A 742 11.62 9.36 28.38
C ILE A 742 12.85 9.52 27.49
N GLN A 743 13.72 10.49 27.82
CA GLN A 743 15.02 10.66 27.18
C GLN A 743 15.74 9.30 27.15
N PRO A 744 16.31 8.88 26.02
CA PRO A 744 17.14 7.68 26.01
C PRO A 744 18.26 7.90 27.03
N GLU A 745 18.30 7.07 28.09
CA GLU A 745 19.43 7.08 29.02
C GLU A 745 20.72 7.02 28.22
N ASP A 746 21.64 7.95 28.49
CA ASP A 746 22.88 8.11 27.74
C ASP A 746 23.66 6.79 27.71
N THR A 747 23.56 6.08 26.59
CA THR A 747 24.10 4.73 26.41
C THR A 747 25.63 4.71 26.41
N SER A 748 26.28 5.88 26.35
CA SER A 748 27.72 6.01 26.62
C SER A 748 28.09 5.63 28.06
N ASN A 749 27.17 5.70 29.02
CA ASN A 749 27.37 5.22 30.38
C ASN A 749 26.97 3.75 30.57
N GLN A 750 26.00 3.21 29.83
CA GLN A 750 25.61 1.79 29.99
C GLN A 750 26.66 0.79 29.45
N GLN A 751 27.65 1.22 28.66
CA GLN A 751 28.82 0.38 28.33
C GLN A 751 29.83 0.23 29.49
N ARG A 752 29.63 0.90 30.64
CA ARG A 752 30.49 0.73 31.82
C ARG A 752 30.07 -0.48 32.64
N LEU A 753 30.73 -1.62 32.38
CA LEU A 753 30.74 -2.76 33.30
C LEU A 753 31.06 -2.27 34.73
N PRO A 754 30.20 -2.51 35.74
CA PRO A 754 30.44 -2.04 37.10
C PRO A 754 31.76 -2.59 37.65
N VAL A 755 32.68 -1.71 38.05
CA VAL A 755 34.03 -2.11 38.52
C VAL A 755 33.97 -3.04 39.75
N GLU A 756 32.88 -2.99 40.52
CA GLU A 756 32.60 -3.92 41.62
C GLU A 756 32.53 -5.40 41.19
N TRP A 757 32.11 -5.72 39.96
CA TRP A 757 32.11 -7.11 39.45
C TRP A 757 33.51 -7.74 39.44
N LEU A 758 34.57 -6.92 39.33
CA LEU A 758 35.95 -7.39 39.26
C LEU A 758 36.61 -7.61 40.63
N LYS A 759 36.02 -7.13 41.73
CA LYS A 759 36.63 -7.19 43.07
C LYS A 759 36.42 -8.51 43.82
N GLY A 760 35.55 -9.41 43.35
CA GLY A 760 34.98 -10.52 44.15
C GLY A 760 35.09 -11.95 43.59
N ILE A 761 36.04 -12.26 42.71
CA ILE A 761 36.12 -13.59 42.06
C ILE A 761 36.93 -14.60 42.89
N GLY A 762 36.33 -15.06 44.00
CA GLY A 762 36.77 -16.25 44.73
C GLY A 762 36.27 -17.56 44.09
N ARG A 763 36.99 -18.67 44.29
CA ARG A 763 36.75 -19.97 43.61
C ARG A 763 35.33 -20.52 43.75
N ALA A 764 34.58 -20.15 44.78
CA ALA A 764 33.20 -20.61 44.98
C ALA A 764 32.17 -20.07 43.96
N ARG A 765 32.49 -19.02 43.19
CA ARG A 765 31.53 -18.38 42.26
C ARG A 765 31.66 -18.77 40.78
N GLU A 766 32.56 -19.67 40.39
CA GLU A 766 32.70 -20.11 38.99
C GLU A 766 31.40 -20.76 38.44
N LYS A 767 30.58 -21.39 39.29
CA LYS A 767 29.26 -21.92 38.92
C LYS A 767 28.21 -20.86 38.53
N ARG A 768 28.37 -19.58 38.92
CA ARG A 768 27.38 -18.52 38.60
C ARG A 768 27.43 -18.02 37.14
N LEU A 769 28.46 -18.37 36.36
CA LEU A 769 28.57 -17.91 34.96
C LEU A 769 27.64 -18.64 33.97
N ILE A 770 27.19 -19.85 34.33
CA ILE A 770 26.70 -20.84 33.36
C ILE A 770 25.28 -20.53 32.83
N ALA A 771 24.44 -19.86 33.62
CA ALA A 771 23.03 -19.64 33.27
C ALA A 771 22.76 -18.42 32.35
N SER A 772 23.69 -17.46 32.25
CA SER A 772 23.48 -16.22 31.48
C SER A 772 24.73 -15.65 30.79
N GLY A 773 25.92 -16.22 31.04
CA GLY A 773 27.18 -15.68 30.52
C GLY A 773 27.64 -16.21 29.16
N LEU A 774 26.99 -17.22 28.60
CA LEU A 774 27.55 -18.02 27.49
C LEU A 774 27.80 -17.23 26.19
N LEU A 775 26.87 -16.36 25.78
CA LEU A 775 27.02 -15.52 24.58
C LEU A 775 28.18 -14.52 24.72
N TYR A 776 28.30 -13.90 25.90
CA TYR A 776 29.39 -12.99 26.23
C TYR A 776 30.73 -13.71 26.40
N ALA A 777 30.75 -14.95 26.91
CA ALA A 777 31.97 -15.73 27.06
C ALA A 777 32.62 -16.05 25.70
N HIS A 778 31.83 -16.32 24.65
CA HIS A 778 32.36 -16.52 23.30
C HIS A 778 33.01 -15.24 22.76
N GLN A 779 32.32 -14.10 22.84
CA GLN A 779 32.84 -12.79 22.41
C GLN A 779 34.09 -12.36 23.19
N LEU A 780 34.16 -12.67 24.50
CA LEU A 780 35.31 -12.38 25.36
C LEU A 780 36.52 -13.32 25.10
N ALA A 781 36.30 -14.52 24.55
CA ALA A 781 37.37 -15.42 24.13
C ALA A 781 37.94 -15.01 22.75
N GLU A 782 37.08 -14.63 21.81
CA GLU A 782 37.45 -14.15 20.47
C GLU A 782 38.11 -12.76 20.48
N SER A 783 37.84 -11.94 21.51
CA SER A 783 38.44 -10.61 21.67
C SER A 783 39.88 -10.67 22.16
N SER A 784 40.81 -10.07 21.40
CA SER A 784 42.22 -10.02 21.79
C SER A 784 42.45 -9.25 23.11
N PRO A 785 43.56 -9.50 23.83
CA PRO A 785 43.87 -8.79 25.07
C PRO A 785 43.99 -7.28 24.90
N GLN A 786 44.33 -6.81 23.69
CA GLN A 786 44.43 -5.39 23.36
C GLN A 786 43.04 -4.76 23.20
N GLN A 787 42.10 -5.43 22.52
CA GLN A 787 40.70 -4.99 22.44
C GLN A 787 40.05 -4.96 23.83
N LEU A 788 40.23 -6.03 24.61
CA LEU A 788 39.74 -6.11 26.00
C LEU A 788 40.37 -5.03 26.91
N LYS A 789 41.67 -4.74 26.76
CA LYS A 789 42.36 -3.66 27.48
C LYS A 789 41.73 -2.30 27.19
N VAL A 790 41.39 -2.01 25.93
CA VAL A 790 40.75 -0.74 25.52
C VAL A 790 39.31 -0.68 26.03
N ALA A 791 38.50 -1.70 25.73
CA ALA A 791 37.07 -1.73 26.09
C ALA A 791 36.83 -1.67 27.61
N MET A 792 37.69 -2.30 28.42
CA MET A 792 37.54 -2.36 29.88
C MET A 792 38.42 -1.35 30.64
N GLN A 793 39.18 -0.50 29.93
CA GLN A 793 40.19 0.41 30.50
C GLN A 793 41.19 -0.25 31.49
N ALA A 794 41.39 -1.56 31.35
CA ALA A 794 42.13 -2.38 32.31
C ALA A 794 43.64 -2.42 31.99
N SER A 795 44.46 -2.94 32.92
CA SER A 795 45.84 -3.31 32.58
C SER A 795 45.87 -4.51 31.63
N LEU A 796 46.86 -4.57 30.73
CA LEU A 796 47.00 -5.69 29.79
C LEU A 796 47.16 -7.05 30.51
N LYS A 797 47.69 -7.04 31.74
CA LYS A 797 47.82 -8.22 32.61
C LYS A 797 46.45 -8.73 33.12
N VAL A 798 45.47 -7.84 33.31
CA VAL A 798 44.09 -8.21 33.65
C VAL A 798 43.35 -8.71 32.40
N ALA A 799 43.45 -8.00 31.28
CA ALA A 799 42.82 -8.39 30.01
C ALA A 799 43.23 -9.82 29.57
N LYS A 800 44.53 -10.13 29.53
CA LYS A 800 45.04 -11.49 29.25
C LYS A 800 44.49 -12.56 30.19
N LYS A 801 44.31 -12.22 31.48
CA LYS A 801 43.80 -13.14 32.50
C LYS A 801 42.28 -13.32 32.44
N LEU A 802 41.57 -12.42 31.76
CA LEU A 802 40.14 -12.54 31.49
C LEU A 802 39.89 -13.39 30.24
N GLN A 803 40.59 -13.12 29.13
CA GLN A 803 40.48 -13.90 27.90
C GLN A 803 40.76 -15.39 28.14
N ALA A 804 41.88 -15.72 28.80
CA ALA A 804 42.23 -17.10 29.15
C ALA A 804 41.19 -17.83 30.03
N ARG A 805 40.39 -17.08 30.79
CA ARG A 805 39.26 -17.63 31.57
C ARG A 805 38.00 -17.83 30.72
N ALA A 806 37.74 -16.94 29.77
CA ALA A 806 36.66 -17.11 28.79
C ALA A 806 36.95 -18.31 27.87
N GLU A 807 38.17 -18.42 27.35
CA GLU A 807 38.67 -19.58 26.58
C GLU A 807 38.50 -20.88 27.38
N SER A 808 38.91 -20.89 28.65
CA SER A 808 38.75 -22.07 29.54
C SER A 808 37.28 -22.44 29.77
N ALA A 809 36.38 -21.47 29.88
CA ALA A 809 34.95 -21.72 30.05
C ALA A 809 34.29 -22.24 28.76
N VAL A 810 34.67 -21.71 27.60
CA VAL A 810 34.21 -22.20 26.29
C VAL A 810 34.73 -23.62 26.01
N ALA A 811 35.97 -23.93 26.40
CA ALA A 811 36.52 -25.28 26.33
C ALA A 811 35.74 -26.27 27.22
N LEU A 812 35.48 -25.91 28.48
CA LEU A 812 34.70 -26.74 29.41
C LEU A 812 33.28 -27.04 28.89
N VAL A 813 32.63 -26.08 28.22
CA VAL A 813 31.31 -26.29 27.61
C VAL A 813 31.39 -27.16 26.35
N LYS A 814 32.47 -27.10 25.57
CA LYS A 814 32.72 -28.05 24.48
C LYS A 814 32.91 -29.48 25.00
N ASP A 815 33.72 -29.69 26.03
CA ASP A 815 33.93 -31.01 26.63
C ASP A 815 32.64 -31.61 27.27
N LEU A 816 31.68 -30.75 27.64
CA LEU A 816 30.35 -31.17 28.11
C LEU A 816 29.33 -31.43 26.99
N THR A 817 29.64 -31.10 25.73
CA THR A 817 28.71 -31.23 24.58
C THR A 817 29.20 -32.15 23.46
N THR A 818 30.45 -32.62 23.50
CA THR A 818 31.03 -33.58 22.53
C THR A 818 30.45 -35.00 22.61
N GLY A 819 29.54 -35.28 23.55
CA GLY A 819 28.92 -36.60 23.75
C GLY A 819 27.50 -36.78 23.19
N THR A 820 26.79 -35.71 22.81
CA THR A 820 25.36 -35.77 22.44
C THR A 820 24.99 -34.82 21.31
N GLU A 821 24.63 -35.38 20.15
CA GLU A 821 23.98 -34.61 19.08
C GLU A 821 22.57 -34.20 19.52
N HIS A 822 22.33 -32.89 19.55
CA HIS A 822 21.11 -32.21 20.04
C HIS A 822 20.83 -32.37 21.55
N CYS A 823 21.31 -31.39 22.32
CA CYS A 823 20.88 -31.13 23.70
C CYS A 823 20.57 -29.64 23.83
N THR A 824 19.38 -29.27 24.32
CA THR A 824 18.97 -27.88 24.55
C THR A 824 19.23 -27.45 26.00
N LEU A 825 19.11 -26.15 26.28
CA LEU A 825 19.26 -25.62 27.64
C LEU A 825 18.20 -26.18 28.62
N ALA A 826 17.05 -26.63 28.11
CA ALA A 826 16.01 -27.26 28.92
C ALA A 826 16.38 -28.71 29.30
N ASP A 827 16.89 -29.50 28.35
CA ASP A 827 17.28 -30.91 28.57
C ASP A 827 18.36 -31.03 29.68
N LEU A 828 19.29 -30.06 29.73
CA LEU A 828 20.34 -29.96 30.75
C LEU A 828 19.81 -29.65 32.17
N LEU A 829 18.66 -28.99 32.28
CA LEU A 829 18.02 -28.70 33.58
C LEU A 829 17.18 -29.89 34.06
N GLU A 830 16.55 -30.63 33.15
CA GLU A 830 15.68 -31.76 33.47
C GLU A 830 16.44 -33.02 33.92
N HIS A 831 17.71 -33.18 33.51
CA HIS A 831 18.57 -34.32 33.88
C HIS A 831 19.35 -34.14 35.20
N ALA A 832 19.17 -33.03 35.91
CA ALA A 832 19.80 -32.81 37.22
C ALA A 832 19.15 -33.69 38.31
N SER A 833 19.87 -34.73 38.77
CA SER A 833 19.30 -35.75 39.67
C SER A 833 18.84 -35.18 41.03
N PRO A 834 17.76 -35.72 41.66
CA PRO A 834 17.01 -35.00 42.71
C PRO A 834 17.68 -34.60 44.04
N PRO A 835 18.71 -35.28 44.59
CA PRO A 835 19.09 -35.09 46.00
C PRO A 835 19.62 -33.70 46.41
N THR A 836 20.06 -32.86 45.47
CA THR A 836 20.81 -31.63 45.80
C THR A 836 20.05 -30.32 45.52
N ALA A 837 19.05 -30.33 44.63
CA ALA A 837 18.28 -29.13 44.29
C ALA A 837 17.41 -28.64 45.46
N ALA A 838 16.68 -29.54 46.12
CA ALA A 838 15.80 -29.19 47.24
C ALA A 838 16.56 -28.64 48.46
N SER A 839 17.75 -29.17 48.74
CA SER A 839 18.63 -28.69 49.82
C SER A 839 19.13 -27.26 49.56
N ALA A 840 19.57 -26.97 48.32
CA ALA A 840 20.00 -25.64 47.92
C ALA A 840 18.85 -24.60 47.92
N LEU A 841 17.63 -25.03 47.61
CA LEU A 841 16.45 -24.15 47.65
C LEU A 841 16.02 -23.83 49.09
N ALA A 842 16.15 -24.79 50.02
CA ALA A 842 15.85 -24.58 51.43
C ALA A 842 16.81 -23.58 52.09
N GLU A 843 18.12 -23.67 51.83
CA GLU A 843 19.10 -22.67 52.33
C GLU A 843 18.90 -21.25 51.76
N LEU A 844 18.23 -21.12 50.61
CA LEU A 844 17.92 -19.84 49.98
C LEU A 844 16.71 -19.12 50.62
N ILE A 845 15.77 -19.89 51.17
CA ILE A 845 14.54 -19.35 51.79
C ILE A 845 14.80 -18.88 53.24
N ASP A 846 15.75 -19.51 53.94
CA ASP A 846 15.99 -19.28 55.38
C ASP A 846 17.01 -18.15 55.69
N LYS A 847 17.53 -17.46 54.67
CA LYS A 847 18.68 -16.52 54.83
C LYS A 847 18.50 -15.11 54.28
N ASP A 848 17.61 -14.86 53.32
CA ASP A 848 17.37 -13.52 52.78
C ASP A 848 16.06 -12.91 53.31
N ASN A 849 16.21 -11.85 54.10
CA ASN A 849 15.13 -11.23 54.85
C ASN A 849 14.36 -10.21 53.99
N HIS A 850 13.30 -10.68 53.31
CA HIS A 850 12.27 -9.90 52.62
C HIS A 850 12.73 -8.70 51.75
N ARG A 851 13.15 -8.99 50.51
CA ARG A 851 12.73 -8.28 49.28
C ARG A 851 13.13 -9.06 48.03
N ASP A 852 12.46 -8.76 46.91
CA ASP A 852 12.84 -9.10 45.53
C ASP A 852 12.93 -10.60 45.16
N ILE A 853 11.83 -11.35 45.37
CA ILE A 853 11.56 -12.60 44.62
C ILE A 853 10.20 -12.48 43.93
N HIS A 854 10.17 -11.88 42.74
CA HIS A 854 9.01 -11.87 41.83
C HIS A 854 9.42 -11.85 40.33
N CYS A 855 10.49 -12.57 39.98
CA CYS A 855 10.87 -12.85 38.59
C CYS A 855 11.30 -14.32 38.44
N LEU A 856 10.33 -15.25 38.33
CA LEU A 856 10.49 -16.60 37.76
C LEU A 856 9.15 -17.37 37.65
N VAL A 857 8.17 -16.73 37.01
CA VAL A 857 6.99 -17.35 36.35
C VAL A 857 6.80 -16.60 35.03
#